data_AF-A0A517Y1D1-F1
#
_entry.id   AF-A0A517Y1D1-F1
#
_cell.length_a   1.000
_cell.length_b   1.000
_cell.length_c   1.000
_cell.angle_alpha   90.00
_cell.angle_beta   90.00
_cell.angle_gamma   90.00
#
_symmetry.space_group_name_H-M   'P 1'
#
loop_
_entity.id
_entity.type
_entity.pdbx_description
1 polymer ?
#
loop_
_entity_poly.entity_id
_entity_poly.type
_entity_poly.pdbx_seq_one_letter_code
_entity_poly.pdbx_strand_id
1 'polypeptide(L)'
;MFRPRFAAAGFALLAAGLALAQLPAARPAALVPTPLAVLVLPGIDDPAVVADLKLTPEQLKTLVARRQARWDEAYSATPTAEATAARTAAADAALKATLTPAQYARATQIGAQRVVFPVGGRPDGGMVLSGGVLPRLTAQMLQRYPELADAYRLTAEQKKQLADAPAGGGSPGFAAITPTPEQMRAATAFLGPILPQWAAKTDPRVAAIPKQPQALELLAAKDVRADAGVSDDQAKAAAALSGRWTKLRADWVSTLTTKDYAAAAAALAADTEKELAAFLTPAQLARVRQIDRQTRPAGGHVERFYTDPAAAKEFDITPSQAKALDAAWAEFRAAVEKALLAGEPTAAAEKRLVELVAARRAKAEAVLTPTQAERVKAAFGAPFTGRTTADRGSVGTQLQDLRAATFGKYAGEAARLARDPAIRAELKLTDEQVKQALALQAEVLKVRLPFGGDPAALAKSYADRSETTAAGLKTILTPAQAKRFHEIMMQSREAGPPGLLPGETSSVMRSAVTYPGAAEAVGLTADQRAKLVAGTDPAAVLTAAQKAALAKRLGEPFAAAARPAFGTSPITLPRSFPVIFATGGPGEAELKLAPDQRKAVDAARAAFQDAVARSRPGTPGDIESAMKQMTGAAAAFDTAVQAVLSPAQKTRLAQVELQTAAAANLAGALTDLDLSADQRARLAALAAEAASLQRLLASHPGADTPDRRLAYRLRDAADERMLAVLTDAQRARWAELTGPPVAGLRKSLTVPFGLDGFGGGVGFGGGPVVLP
;
A
#
# COMPACT_ATOMS: atom_id res chain seq x y z
N MET A 1 -44.10 20.58 -39.28
CA MET A 1 -43.55 19.23 -39.50
C MET A 1 -42.03 19.28 -39.38
N PHE A 2 -41.48 19.05 -38.19
CA PHE A 2 -40.04 18.83 -37.98
C PHE A 2 -39.90 17.51 -37.24
N ARG A 3 -39.29 16.51 -37.89
CA ARG A 3 -39.01 15.18 -37.30
C ARG A 3 -37.68 15.22 -36.54
N PRO A 4 -37.57 14.69 -35.31
CA PRO A 4 -36.28 14.53 -34.66
C PRO A 4 -35.63 13.22 -35.11
N ARG A 5 -34.43 13.31 -35.70
CA ARG A 5 -33.53 12.19 -35.97
C ARG A 5 -32.49 12.10 -34.84
N PHE A 6 -32.85 11.55 -33.67
CA PHE A 6 -31.87 11.30 -32.59
C PHE A 6 -32.07 9.99 -31.81
N ALA A 7 -32.80 9.00 -32.33
CA ALA A 7 -33.11 7.78 -31.57
C ALA A 7 -32.32 6.50 -31.95
N ALA A 8 -31.44 6.51 -32.96
CA ALA A 8 -30.82 5.27 -33.45
C ALA A 8 -29.40 4.97 -32.91
N ALA A 9 -28.70 5.94 -32.31
CA ALA A 9 -27.31 5.76 -31.86
C ALA A 9 -27.16 5.15 -30.45
N GLY A 10 -28.23 5.09 -29.65
CA GLY A 10 -28.16 4.66 -28.25
C GLY A 10 -28.14 3.14 -28.03
N PHE A 11 -28.72 2.35 -28.95
CA PHE A 11 -28.89 0.90 -28.74
C PHE A 11 -27.65 0.05 -29.09
N ALA A 12 -26.79 0.50 -30.00
CA ALA A 12 -25.57 -0.24 -30.37
C ALA A 12 -24.47 -0.16 -29.29
N LEU A 13 -24.47 0.90 -28.46
CA LEU A 13 -23.50 1.10 -27.37
C LEU A 13 -23.75 0.21 -26.14
N LEU A 14 -25.00 -0.24 -25.92
CA LEU A 14 -25.38 -1.07 -24.76
C LEU A 14 -24.92 -2.53 -24.89
N ALA A 15 -24.84 -3.08 -26.11
CA ALA A 15 -24.35 -4.45 -26.33
C ALA A 15 -22.82 -4.57 -26.22
N ALA A 16 -22.06 -3.52 -26.52
CA ALA A 16 -20.59 -3.50 -26.44
C ALA A 16 -20.06 -3.44 -24.99
N GLY A 17 -20.82 -2.85 -24.07
CA GLY A 17 -20.42 -2.68 -22.66
C GLY A 17 -20.34 -3.99 -21.87
N LEU A 18 -21.19 -4.97 -22.17
CA LEU A 18 -21.20 -6.29 -21.52
C LEU A 18 -20.11 -7.24 -22.06
N ALA A 19 -19.70 -7.09 -23.32
CA ALA A 19 -18.66 -7.93 -23.93
C ALA A 19 -17.22 -7.57 -23.51
N LEU A 20 -16.97 -6.31 -23.12
CA LEU A 20 -15.63 -5.86 -22.66
C LEU A 20 -15.25 -6.38 -21.27
N ALA A 21 -16.20 -6.90 -20.49
CA ALA A 21 -15.93 -7.46 -19.16
C ALA A 21 -15.29 -8.86 -19.18
N GLN A 22 -15.18 -9.49 -20.36
CA GLN A 22 -14.65 -10.85 -20.53
C GLN A 22 -13.67 -10.92 -21.71
N LEU A 23 -12.72 -9.98 -21.81
CA LEU A 23 -11.61 -10.18 -22.73
C LEU A 23 -10.89 -11.48 -22.32
N PRO A 24 -10.75 -12.48 -23.21
CA PRO A 24 -9.99 -13.68 -22.89
C PRO A 24 -8.60 -13.24 -22.47
N ALA A 25 -8.13 -13.72 -21.31
CA ALA A 25 -6.80 -13.41 -20.83
C ALA A 25 -5.82 -13.81 -21.94
N ALA A 26 -5.27 -12.79 -22.64
CA ALA A 26 -4.29 -13.03 -23.67
C ALA A 26 -3.18 -13.86 -23.03
N ARG A 27 -2.88 -15.03 -23.61
CA ARG A 27 -1.78 -15.87 -23.10
C ARG A 27 -0.55 -14.98 -23.06
N PRO A 28 0.17 -14.89 -21.92
CA PRO A 28 1.40 -14.12 -21.88
C PRO A 28 2.32 -14.66 -22.97
N ALA A 29 2.81 -13.78 -23.84
CA ALA A 29 3.82 -14.15 -24.81
C ALA A 29 4.97 -14.86 -24.09
N ALA A 30 5.54 -15.89 -24.72
CA ALA A 30 6.67 -16.62 -24.16
C ALA A 30 7.75 -15.61 -23.72
N LEU A 31 8.18 -15.71 -22.45
CA LEU A 31 9.17 -14.79 -21.91
C LEU A 31 10.50 -15.02 -22.62
N VAL A 32 11.05 -13.95 -23.18
CA VAL A 32 12.33 -13.99 -23.87
C VAL A 32 13.47 -13.88 -22.84
N PRO A 33 14.38 -14.87 -22.77
CA PRO A 33 15.58 -14.76 -21.94
C PRO A 33 16.35 -13.48 -22.29
N THR A 34 16.69 -12.70 -21.28
CA THR A 34 17.35 -11.40 -21.41
C THR A 34 18.63 -11.43 -20.58
N PRO A 35 19.82 -11.29 -21.18
CA PRO A 35 21.03 -11.24 -20.40
C PRO A 35 21.01 -10.11 -19.38
N LEU A 36 21.44 -10.36 -18.14
CA LEU A 36 21.34 -9.36 -17.06
C LEU A 36 22.06 -8.05 -17.40
N ALA A 37 23.21 -8.12 -18.09
CA ALA A 37 23.96 -6.94 -18.53
C ALA A 37 23.14 -6.00 -19.43
N VAL A 38 22.21 -6.53 -20.23
CA VAL A 38 21.34 -5.75 -21.12
C VAL A 38 20.40 -4.81 -20.34
N LEU A 39 20.14 -5.09 -19.06
CA LEU A 39 19.29 -4.27 -18.20
C LEU A 39 19.95 -2.98 -17.72
N VAL A 40 21.28 -2.87 -17.82
CA VAL A 40 22.04 -1.65 -17.49
C VAL A 40 21.93 -0.61 -18.59
N LEU A 41 21.75 -1.06 -19.84
CA LEU A 41 21.78 -0.20 -21.03
C LEU A 41 20.89 1.07 -20.91
N PRO A 42 19.64 1.02 -20.38
CA PRO A 42 18.82 2.22 -20.20
C PRO A 42 19.47 3.34 -19.36
N GLY A 43 20.33 3.03 -18.40
CA GLY A 43 21.03 4.00 -17.56
C GLY A 43 22.55 3.96 -17.73
N ILE A 44 23.03 3.56 -18.90
CA ILE A 44 24.48 3.44 -19.16
C ILE A 44 25.24 4.77 -19.07
N ASP A 45 24.53 5.89 -19.18
CA ASP A 45 25.03 7.26 -19.04
C ASP A 45 24.69 7.90 -17.68
N ASP A 46 24.21 7.11 -16.72
CA ASP A 46 24.11 7.54 -15.34
C ASP A 46 25.53 7.68 -14.73
N PRO A 47 25.86 8.79 -14.04
CA PRO A 47 27.19 9.02 -13.50
C PRO A 47 27.69 7.90 -12.57
N ALA A 48 26.81 7.26 -11.79
CA ALA A 48 27.19 6.16 -10.90
C ALA A 48 27.58 4.91 -11.71
N VAL A 49 26.82 4.60 -12.77
CA VAL A 49 27.12 3.46 -13.66
C VAL A 49 28.42 3.70 -14.44
N VAL A 50 28.61 4.92 -14.98
CA VAL A 50 29.83 5.30 -15.72
C VAL A 50 31.07 5.17 -14.83
N ALA A 51 30.99 5.67 -13.58
CA ALA A 51 32.09 5.61 -12.63
C ALA A 51 32.42 4.17 -12.19
N ASP A 52 31.42 3.35 -11.90
CA ASP A 52 31.59 1.97 -11.43
C ASP A 52 32.13 1.05 -12.54
N LEU A 53 31.61 1.19 -13.76
CA LEU A 53 32.10 0.45 -14.94
C LEU A 53 33.39 1.04 -15.52
N LYS A 54 33.83 2.23 -15.07
CA LYS A 54 35.01 2.93 -15.59
C LYS A 54 34.96 3.07 -17.11
N LEU A 55 33.81 3.49 -17.66
CA LEU A 55 33.62 3.59 -19.10
C LEU A 55 34.47 4.73 -19.68
N THR A 56 35.17 4.47 -20.79
CA THR A 56 35.79 5.57 -21.55
C THR A 56 34.71 6.39 -22.28
N PRO A 57 35.00 7.64 -22.67
CA PRO A 57 34.07 8.45 -23.46
C PRO A 57 33.58 7.74 -24.75
N GLU A 58 34.45 6.99 -25.42
CA GLU A 58 34.17 6.24 -26.65
C GLU A 58 33.25 5.05 -26.39
N GLN A 59 33.50 4.30 -25.30
CA GLN A 59 32.62 3.20 -24.86
C GLN A 59 31.23 3.75 -24.53
N LEU A 60 31.16 4.83 -23.75
CA LEU A 60 29.91 5.48 -23.37
C LEU A 60 29.12 5.94 -24.60
N LYS A 61 29.78 6.64 -25.54
CA LYS A 61 29.17 7.09 -26.80
C LYS A 61 28.59 5.92 -27.59
N THR A 62 29.35 4.84 -27.73
CA THR A 62 28.93 3.62 -28.45
C THR A 62 27.70 2.97 -27.80
N LEU A 63 27.71 2.82 -26.47
CA LEU A 63 26.60 2.19 -25.76
C LEU A 63 25.35 3.06 -25.73
N VAL A 64 25.49 4.39 -25.63
CA VAL A 64 24.36 5.32 -25.77
C VAL A 64 23.74 5.22 -27.17
N ALA A 65 24.57 5.11 -28.23
CA ALA A 65 24.08 4.88 -29.58
C ALA A 65 23.33 3.54 -29.71
N ARG A 66 23.85 2.46 -29.12
CA ARG A 66 23.14 1.16 -29.11
C ARG A 66 21.82 1.23 -28.34
N ARG A 67 21.76 1.94 -27.21
CA ARG A 67 20.52 2.20 -26.48
C ARG A 67 19.49 2.87 -27.40
N GLN A 68 19.89 3.92 -28.11
CA GLN A 68 19.02 4.64 -29.04
C GLN A 68 18.53 3.73 -30.18
N ALA A 69 19.42 2.96 -30.80
CA ALA A 69 19.04 2.01 -31.85
C ALA A 69 18.02 0.98 -31.35
N ARG A 70 18.24 0.41 -30.16
CA ARG A 70 17.27 -0.51 -29.54
C ARG A 70 15.91 0.15 -29.31
N TRP A 71 15.89 1.41 -28.88
CA TRP A 71 14.65 2.17 -28.74
C TRP A 71 13.96 2.37 -30.09
N ASP A 72 14.69 2.72 -31.15
CA ASP A 72 14.14 2.89 -32.50
C ASP A 72 13.55 1.58 -33.05
N GLU A 73 14.27 0.47 -32.85
CA GLU A 73 13.81 -0.89 -33.19
C GLU A 73 12.54 -1.28 -32.40
N ALA A 74 12.50 -1.02 -31.09
CA ALA A 74 11.34 -1.34 -30.24
C ALA A 74 10.15 -0.39 -30.48
N TYR A 75 10.42 0.83 -30.92
CA TYR A 75 9.37 1.81 -31.21
C TYR A 75 8.61 1.41 -32.48
N SER A 76 9.33 0.95 -33.49
CA SER A 76 8.80 0.69 -34.84
C SER A 76 8.33 -0.74 -35.09
N ALA A 77 8.87 -1.75 -34.39
CA ALA A 77 8.54 -3.15 -34.63
C ALA A 77 7.47 -3.69 -33.68
N THR A 78 6.64 -4.60 -34.19
CA THR A 78 5.63 -5.32 -33.38
C THR A 78 6.32 -6.11 -32.28
N PRO A 79 5.77 -6.13 -31.05
CA PRO A 79 6.38 -6.85 -29.93
C PRO A 79 6.16 -8.38 -30.07
N THR A 80 6.86 -9.02 -31.00
CA THR A 80 6.94 -10.48 -31.07
C THR A 80 8.06 -11.00 -30.17
N ALA A 81 7.96 -12.27 -29.74
CA ALA A 81 9.01 -12.93 -28.98
C ALA A 81 10.32 -12.98 -29.79
N GLU A 82 10.24 -13.28 -31.09
CA GLU A 82 11.38 -13.32 -32.00
C GLU A 82 12.06 -11.96 -32.15
N ALA A 83 11.30 -10.89 -32.44
CA ALA A 83 11.86 -9.55 -32.55
C ALA A 83 12.49 -9.09 -31.22
N THR A 84 11.88 -9.44 -30.10
CA THR A 84 12.43 -9.14 -28.77
C THR A 84 13.72 -9.92 -28.50
N ALA A 85 13.80 -11.19 -28.90
CA ALA A 85 15.01 -12.00 -28.79
C ALA A 85 16.15 -11.43 -29.64
N ALA A 86 15.86 -11.08 -30.90
CA ALA A 86 16.84 -10.48 -31.81
C ALA A 86 17.40 -9.15 -31.26
N ARG A 87 16.54 -8.25 -30.79
CA ARG A 87 16.97 -6.97 -30.17
C ARG A 87 17.86 -7.17 -28.94
N THR A 88 17.47 -8.14 -28.10
CA THR A 88 18.22 -8.50 -26.89
C THR A 88 19.58 -9.08 -27.24
N ALA A 89 19.66 -10.01 -28.18
CA ALA A 89 20.92 -10.59 -28.65
C ALA A 89 21.85 -9.52 -29.25
N ALA A 90 21.32 -8.61 -30.06
CA ALA A 90 22.09 -7.51 -30.63
C ALA A 90 22.59 -6.52 -29.56
N ALA A 91 21.79 -6.24 -28.53
CA ALA A 91 22.24 -5.42 -27.39
C ALA A 91 23.33 -6.11 -26.58
N ASP A 92 23.21 -7.42 -26.36
CA ASP A 92 24.21 -8.22 -25.66
C ASP A 92 25.54 -8.29 -26.42
N ALA A 93 25.49 -8.54 -27.73
CA ALA A 93 26.66 -8.55 -28.61
C ALA A 93 27.38 -7.19 -28.60
N ALA A 94 26.64 -6.09 -28.66
CA ALA A 94 27.21 -4.74 -28.59
C ALA A 94 27.89 -4.47 -27.24
N LEU A 95 27.30 -4.91 -26.13
CA LEU A 95 27.91 -4.82 -24.81
C LEU A 95 29.21 -5.62 -24.74
N LYS A 96 29.23 -6.86 -25.21
CA LYS A 96 30.43 -7.72 -25.25
C LYS A 96 31.54 -7.18 -26.14
N ALA A 97 31.19 -6.55 -27.26
CA ALA A 97 32.17 -5.95 -28.17
C ALA A 97 32.75 -4.63 -27.63
N THR A 98 31.99 -3.89 -26.83
CA THR A 98 32.39 -2.57 -26.34
C THR A 98 33.07 -2.63 -24.96
N LEU A 99 32.60 -3.51 -24.08
CA LEU A 99 33.08 -3.65 -22.71
C LEU A 99 34.20 -4.69 -22.64
N THR A 100 35.19 -4.44 -21.79
CA THR A 100 36.13 -5.50 -21.39
C THR A 100 35.39 -6.63 -20.67
N PRO A 101 35.95 -7.85 -20.60
CA PRO A 101 35.32 -8.95 -19.87
C PRO A 101 34.97 -8.61 -18.41
N ALA A 102 35.84 -7.87 -17.71
CA ALA A 102 35.59 -7.43 -16.34
C ALA A 102 34.44 -6.41 -16.25
N GLN A 103 34.38 -5.45 -17.18
CA GLN A 103 33.28 -4.48 -17.24
C GLN A 103 31.95 -5.15 -17.56
N TYR A 104 31.92 -6.11 -18.49
CA TYR A 104 30.71 -6.85 -18.83
C TYR A 104 30.22 -7.71 -17.66
N ALA A 105 31.15 -8.39 -16.96
CA ALA A 105 30.83 -9.11 -15.74
C ALA A 105 30.21 -8.16 -14.68
N ARG A 106 30.81 -6.98 -14.48
CA ARG A 106 30.27 -5.98 -13.54
C ARG A 106 28.89 -5.44 -13.97
N ALA A 107 28.68 -5.18 -15.26
CA ALA A 107 27.37 -4.80 -15.80
C ALA A 107 26.31 -5.89 -15.56
N THR A 108 26.68 -7.17 -15.64
CA THR A 108 25.81 -8.29 -15.27
C THR A 108 25.39 -8.21 -13.80
N GLN A 109 26.31 -7.86 -12.89
CA GLN A 109 26.00 -7.67 -11.47
C GLN A 109 25.04 -6.50 -11.23
N ILE A 110 25.27 -5.34 -11.87
CA ILE A 110 24.38 -4.16 -11.76
C ILE A 110 22.99 -4.49 -12.31
N GLY A 111 22.92 -5.22 -13.43
CA GLY A 111 21.66 -5.72 -13.98
C GLY A 111 20.92 -6.65 -13.02
N ALA A 112 21.65 -7.56 -12.37
CA ALA A 112 21.11 -8.43 -11.33
C ALA A 112 20.56 -7.64 -10.13
N GLN A 113 21.29 -6.62 -9.68
CA GLN A 113 20.82 -5.72 -8.61
C GLN A 113 19.50 -5.05 -9.00
N ARG A 114 19.30 -4.64 -10.26
CA ARG A 114 18.03 -4.05 -10.71
C ARG A 114 16.85 -5.02 -10.64
N VAL A 115 17.09 -6.30 -10.95
CA VAL A 115 16.06 -7.35 -10.91
C VAL A 115 15.73 -7.73 -9.47
N VAL A 116 16.77 -7.87 -8.64
CA VAL A 116 16.67 -8.28 -7.24
C VAL A 116 16.32 -7.09 -6.33
N PHE A 117 16.43 -5.84 -6.75
CA PHE A 117 16.02 -4.67 -5.97
C PHE A 117 15.10 -3.78 -6.81
N PRO A 118 13.87 -4.23 -7.13
CA PRO A 118 12.97 -3.43 -7.95
C PRO A 118 12.72 -2.05 -7.32
N VAL A 119 12.66 -1.04 -8.20
CA VAL A 119 12.56 0.39 -7.91
C VAL A 119 11.50 0.65 -6.83
N GLY A 120 11.95 0.82 -5.59
CA GLY A 120 11.12 0.91 -4.39
C GLY A 120 11.81 0.37 -3.13
N GLY A 121 12.70 -0.62 -3.27
CA GLY A 121 13.61 -1.05 -2.20
C GLY A 121 14.83 -0.14 -2.12
N ARG A 122 14.79 0.88 -1.26
CA ARG A 122 15.89 1.84 -1.07
C ARG A 122 17.04 1.24 -0.24
N PRO A 123 18.29 1.25 -0.71
CA PRO A 123 19.46 0.86 0.11
C PRO A 123 19.82 1.90 1.18
N ASP A 124 19.54 3.17 0.91
CA ASP A 124 19.92 4.36 1.68
C ASP A 124 18.85 4.81 2.70
N GLY A 125 17.59 4.38 2.50
CA GLY A 125 16.45 4.74 3.34
C GLY A 125 16.30 3.96 4.64
N GLY A 126 17.17 3.00 4.95
CA GLY A 126 16.99 2.14 6.12
C GLY A 126 15.82 1.15 5.99
N MET A 127 15.39 0.84 4.76
CA MET A 127 15.10 -0.56 4.46
C MET A 127 16.45 -1.25 4.25
N VAL A 128 17.21 -1.42 5.34
CA VAL A 128 17.91 -2.68 5.53
C VAL A 128 16.86 -3.72 5.15
N LEU A 129 17.13 -4.64 4.23
CA LEU A 129 16.29 -5.82 4.01
C LEU A 129 15.90 -6.27 5.41
N SER A 130 14.68 -6.01 5.87
CA SER A 130 14.37 -6.10 7.29
C SER A 130 14.34 -7.59 7.58
N GLY A 131 15.50 -8.14 7.98
CA GLY A 131 15.78 -9.58 8.02
C GLY A 131 16.74 -10.19 6.98
N GLY A 132 17.48 -9.44 6.15
CA GLY A 132 18.46 -10.02 5.21
C GLY A 132 17.85 -10.87 4.09
N VAL A 133 16.54 -10.74 3.82
CA VAL A 133 15.84 -11.54 2.81
C VAL A 133 15.94 -10.83 1.46
N LEU A 134 16.81 -11.31 0.57
CA LEU A 134 16.75 -10.95 -0.85
C LEU A 134 15.33 -11.30 -1.35
N PRO A 135 14.71 -10.48 -2.21
CA PRO A 135 13.37 -10.79 -2.68
C PRO A 135 13.35 -12.14 -3.39
N ARG A 136 12.21 -12.78 -3.24
CA ARG A 136 11.95 -14.13 -3.72
C ARG A 136 12.23 -14.24 -5.23
N LEU A 137 12.96 -15.29 -5.62
CA LEU A 137 13.08 -15.64 -7.04
C LEU A 137 11.77 -16.25 -7.51
N THR A 138 11.10 -15.61 -8.46
CA THR A 138 9.90 -16.16 -9.10
C THR A 138 10.27 -16.95 -10.34
N ALA A 139 9.41 -17.90 -10.74
CA ALA A 139 9.61 -18.68 -11.96
C ALA A 139 9.75 -17.77 -13.19
N GLN A 140 8.89 -16.74 -13.30
CA GLN A 140 8.95 -15.73 -14.35
C GLN A 140 10.29 -14.98 -14.38
N MET A 141 10.87 -14.68 -13.22
CA MET A 141 12.15 -14.00 -13.15
C MET A 141 13.29 -14.87 -13.68
N LEU A 142 13.28 -16.18 -13.38
CA LEU A 142 14.32 -17.10 -13.83
C LEU A 142 14.15 -17.56 -15.28
N GLN A 143 12.92 -17.65 -15.77
CA GLN A 143 12.67 -17.82 -17.21
C GLN A 143 13.20 -16.63 -18.00
N ARG A 144 13.09 -15.42 -17.46
CA ARG A 144 13.57 -14.20 -18.11
C ARG A 144 15.08 -13.97 -17.90
N TYR A 145 15.64 -14.36 -16.77
CA TYR A 145 17.03 -14.12 -16.39
C TYR A 145 17.68 -15.42 -15.89
N PRO A 146 17.97 -16.38 -16.78
CA PRO A 146 18.45 -17.70 -16.40
C PRO A 146 19.77 -17.65 -15.62
N GLU A 147 20.61 -16.63 -15.81
CA GLU A 147 21.88 -16.47 -15.09
C GLU A 147 21.68 -16.32 -13.57
N LEU A 148 20.50 -15.85 -13.14
CA LEU A 148 20.17 -15.80 -11.72
C LEU A 148 20.03 -17.19 -11.11
N ALA A 149 19.62 -18.20 -11.87
CA ALA A 149 19.51 -19.56 -11.35
C ALA A 149 20.90 -20.13 -11.00
N ASP A 150 21.92 -19.83 -11.81
CA ASP A 150 23.29 -20.26 -11.55
C ASP A 150 23.98 -19.38 -10.51
N ALA A 151 23.73 -18.06 -10.51
CA ALA A 151 24.19 -17.14 -9.48
C ALA A 151 23.73 -17.55 -8.08
N TYR A 152 22.49 -18.00 -7.96
CA TYR A 152 21.94 -18.52 -6.71
C TYR A 152 22.27 -20.00 -6.46
N ARG A 153 22.94 -20.69 -7.39
CA ARG A 153 23.25 -22.12 -7.31
C ARG A 153 21.99 -22.96 -7.00
N LEU A 154 20.93 -22.73 -7.77
CA LEU A 154 19.69 -23.50 -7.61
C LEU A 154 19.90 -24.96 -7.99
N THR A 155 19.34 -25.88 -7.20
CA THR A 155 19.41 -27.33 -7.47
C THR A 155 18.54 -27.70 -8.68
N ALA A 156 18.73 -28.90 -9.22
CA ALA A 156 17.90 -29.40 -10.32
C ALA A 156 16.41 -29.46 -9.92
N GLU A 157 16.11 -29.86 -8.68
CA GLU A 157 14.77 -29.94 -8.12
C GLU A 157 14.14 -28.57 -7.99
N GLN A 158 14.91 -27.57 -7.53
CA GLN A 158 14.48 -26.18 -7.44
C GLN A 158 14.19 -25.59 -8.83
N LYS A 159 15.10 -25.80 -9.80
CA LYS A 159 14.88 -25.39 -11.20
C LYS A 159 13.63 -26.06 -11.77
N LYS A 160 13.42 -27.35 -11.50
CA LYS A 160 12.22 -28.11 -11.91
C LYS A 160 10.95 -27.58 -11.24
N GLN A 161 10.96 -27.34 -9.92
CA GLN A 161 9.81 -26.79 -9.18
C GLN A 161 9.35 -25.44 -9.76
N LEU A 162 10.29 -24.61 -10.20
CA LEU A 162 9.98 -23.35 -10.85
C LEU A 162 9.51 -23.52 -12.29
N ALA A 163 10.03 -24.49 -13.02
CA ALA A 163 9.59 -24.80 -14.38
C ALA A 163 8.16 -25.38 -14.40
N ASP A 164 7.81 -26.20 -13.41
CA ASP A 164 6.49 -26.83 -13.25
C ASP A 164 5.43 -25.87 -12.70
N ALA A 165 5.82 -24.66 -12.28
CA ALA A 165 4.92 -23.65 -11.77
C ALA A 165 3.96 -23.15 -12.88
N PRO A 166 2.64 -23.08 -12.64
CA PRO A 166 1.68 -22.65 -13.64
C PRO A 166 1.95 -21.20 -14.06
N ALA A 167 2.24 -21.01 -15.35
CA ALA A 167 2.68 -19.74 -15.94
C ALA A 167 1.61 -18.62 -16.02
N GLY A 168 0.52 -18.69 -15.25
CA GLY A 168 -0.68 -17.85 -15.51
C GLY A 168 -1.55 -17.48 -14.31
N GLY A 169 -1.15 -17.76 -13.07
CA GLY A 169 -1.92 -17.27 -11.91
C GLY A 169 -1.66 -15.77 -11.70
N GLY A 170 -2.55 -14.90 -12.19
CA GLY A 170 -2.45 -13.43 -12.13
C GLY A 170 -2.39 -12.78 -10.74
N SER A 171 -2.08 -13.54 -9.69
CA SER A 171 -1.72 -13.01 -8.39
C SER A 171 -0.21 -13.20 -8.19
N PRO A 172 0.57 -12.15 -7.89
CA PRO A 172 2.04 -12.16 -7.83
C PRO A 172 2.66 -13.02 -6.68
N GLY A 173 2.04 -14.15 -6.32
CA GLY A 173 2.38 -14.96 -5.15
C GLY A 173 2.73 -16.44 -5.39
N PHE A 174 2.68 -16.98 -6.61
CA PHE A 174 2.70 -18.44 -6.81
C PHE A 174 3.98 -18.94 -7.50
N ALA A 175 4.66 -19.88 -6.83
CA ALA A 175 6.00 -20.43 -7.07
C ALA A 175 7.17 -19.43 -6.91
N ALA A 176 7.58 -19.28 -5.66
CA ALA A 176 8.78 -18.56 -5.25
C ALA A 176 9.68 -19.51 -4.46
N ILE A 177 10.95 -19.62 -4.85
CA ILE A 177 11.95 -20.32 -4.04
C ILE A 177 12.47 -19.37 -2.97
N THR A 178 12.50 -19.85 -1.74
CA THR A 178 13.28 -19.21 -0.68
C THR A 178 14.70 -19.77 -0.77
N PRO A 179 15.69 -18.96 -1.15
CA PRO A 179 17.08 -19.43 -1.27
C PRO A 179 17.63 -19.87 0.10
N THR A 180 18.47 -20.92 0.13
CA THR A 180 19.19 -21.32 1.35
C THR A 180 20.25 -20.28 1.74
N PRO A 181 20.80 -20.31 2.96
CA PRO A 181 21.91 -19.43 3.34
C PRO A 181 23.12 -19.50 2.40
N GLU A 182 23.48 -20.68 1.90
CA GLU A 182 24.55 -20.85 0.90
C GLU A 182 24.20 -20.16 -0.42
N GLN A 183 22.95 -20.30 -0.87
CA GLN A 183 22.45 -19.69 -2.10
C GLN A 183 22.39 -18.17 -1.96
N MET A 184 22.00 -17.68 -0.79
CA MET A 184 22.04 -16.27 -0.43
C MET A 184 23.47 -15.72 -0.46
N ARG A 185 24.44 -16.43 0.12
CA ARG A 185 25.87 -16.05 0.04
C ARG A 185 26.37 -16.05 -1.40
N ALA A 186 26.00 -17.05 -2.20
CA ALA A 186 26.35 -17.12 -3.61
C ALA A 186 25.75 -15.95 -4.40
N ALA A 187 24.48 -15.62 -4.13
CA ALA A 187 23.80 -14.47 -4.72
C ALA A 187 24.46 -13.14 -4.31
N THR A 188 24.77 -12.93 -3.03
CA THR A 188 25.47 -11.73 -2.56
C THR A 188 26.85 -11.59 -3.22
N ALA A 189 27.61 -12.68 -3.31
CA ALA A 189 28.90 -12.69 -4.00
C ALA A 189 28.74 -12.36 -5.50
N PHE A 190 27.71 -12.90 -6.15
CA PHE A 190 27.40 -12.59 -7.54
C PHE A 190 26.97 -11.13 -7.75
N LEU A 191 26.12 -10.57 -6.87
CA LEU A 191 25.67 -9.18 -6.95
C LEU A 191 26.82 -8.17 -6.78
N GLY A 192 27.92 -8.56 -6.13
CA GLY A 192 29.06 -7.68 -5.88
C GLY A 192 28.70 -6.45 -5.04
N PRO A 193 29.55 -5.40 -5.03
CA PRO A 193 29.24 -4.14 -4.37
C PRO A 193 27.93 -3.54 -4.90
N ILE A 194 27.03 -3.13 -4.01
CA ILE A 194 25.76 -2.51 -4.41
C ILE A 194 26.04 -1.12 -4.97
N LEU A 195 25.60 -0.87 -6.20
CA LEU A 195 25.71 0.45 -6.80
C LEU A 195 24.71 1.40 -6.10
N PRO A 196 25.10 2.65 -5.80
CA PRO A 196 24.14 3.68 -5.41
C PRO A 196 23.01 3.78 -6.45
N GLN A 197 21.88 4.37 -6.05
CA GLN A 197 20.74 4.50 -6.95
C GLN A 197 21.15 5.15 -8.27
N TRP A 198 20.81 4.49 -9.38
CA TRP A 198 20.99 5.00 -10.74
C TRP A 198 19.63 5.08 -11.44
N ALA A 199 19.48 6.05 -12.33
CA ALA A 199 18.25 6.29 -13.05
C ALA A 199 18.30 5.64 -14.43
N ALA A 200 17.45 4.62 -14.64
CA ALA A 200 17.19 4.13 -15.98
C ALA A 200 16.46 5.20 -16.79
N LYS A 201 16.97 5.53 -17.99
CA LYS A 201 16.25 6.40 -18.91
C LYS A 201 15.18 5.62 -19.66
N THR A 202 14.07 6.29 -19.85
CA THR A 202 12.95 5.92 -20.70
C THR A 202 13.18 6.40 -22.13
N ASP A 203 12.68 5.67 -23.13
CA ASP A 203 12.58 6.24 -24.47
C ASP A 203 11.64 7.46 -24.43
N PRO A 204 12.13 8.69 -24.73
CA PRO A 204 11.33 9.90 -24.61
C PRO A 204 10.05 9.88 -25.45
N ARG A 205 10.02 9.11 -26.55
CA ARG A 205 8.79 8.93 -27.36
C ARG A 205 7.73 8.15 -26.60
N VAL A 206 8.12 7.15 -25.82
CA VAL A 206 7.20 6.35 -25.00
C VAL A 206 6.71 7.15 -23.80
N ALA A 207 7.57 7.96 -23.19
CA ALA A 207 7.16 8.91 -22.14
C ALA A 207 6.14 9.95 -22.65
N ALA A 208 6.22 10.33 -23.93
CA ALA A 208 5.31 11.27 -24.57
C ALA A 208 3.96 10.66 -24.99
N ILE A 209 3.79 9.33 -24.90
CA ILE A 209 2.52 8.69 -25.28
C ILE A 209 1.41 9.17 -24.33
N PRO A 210 0.30 9.73 -24.87
CA PRO A 210 -0.83 10.14 -24.05
C PRO A 210 -1.35 8.99 -23.20
N LYS A 211 -1.56 9.28 -21.92
CA LYS A 211 -2.24 8.37 -20.99
C LYS A 211 -3.73 8.65 -21.02
N GLN A 212 -4.52 7.71 -20.49
CA GLN A 212 -5.93 7.97 -20.22
C GLN A 212 -6.07 9.29 -19.43
N PRO A 213 -6.88 10.24 -19.90
CA PRO A 213 -7.06 11.50 -19.20
C PRO A 213 -7.58 11.27 -17.79
N GLN A 214 -6.97 11.94 -16.80
CA GLN A 214 -7.35 11.82 -15.39
C GLN A 214 -8.84 12.11 -15.17
N ALA A 215 -9.44 13.00 -15.97
CA ALA A 215 -10.87 13.28 -15.95
C ALA A 215 -11.73 12.01 -16.12
N LEU A 216 -11.34 11.06 -16.98
CA LEU A 216 -12.06 9.79 -17.13
C LEU A 216 -11.92 8.89 -15.90
N GLU A 217 -10.76 8.87 -15.26
CA GLU A 217 -10.55 8.13 -14.01
C GLU A 217 -11.40 8.71 -12.88
N LEU A 218 -11.43 10.04 -12.76
CA LEU A 218 -12.24 10.74 -11.76
C LEU A 218 -13.74 10.51 -11.97
N LEU A 219 -14.20 10.51 -13.22
CA LEU A 219 -15.60 10.22 -13.55
C LEU A 219 -16.02 8.78 -13.21
N ALA A 220 -15.07 7.87 -12.94
CA ALA A 220 -15.39 6.56 -12.39
C ALA A 220 -15.82 6.63 -10.92
N ALA A 221 -15.43 7.68 -10.19
CA ALA A 221 -15.82 7.91 -8.80
C ALA A 221 -17.20 8.57 -8.70
N LYS A 222 -18.08 7.99 -7.88
CA LYS A 222 -19.46 8.48 -7.72
C LYS A 222 -19.52 9.89 -7.14
N ASP A 223 -18.68 10.20 -6.17
CA ASP A 223 -18.71 11.50 -5.49
C ASP A 223 -18.30 12.63 -6.44
N VAL A 224 -17.34 12.38 -7.34
CA VAL A 224 -16.97 13.30 -8.43
C VAL A 224 -18.16 13.55 -9.35
N ARG A 225 -18.87 12.49 -9.76
CA ARG A 225 -20.04 12.64 -10.63
C ARG A 225 -21.14 13.44 -9.96
N ALA A 226 -21.43 13.17 -8.69
CA ALA A 226 -22.45 13.89 -7.94
C ALA A 226 -22.10 15.39 -7.80
N ASP A 227 -20.87 15.70 -7.42
CA ASP A 227 -20.39 17.07 -7.23
C ASP A 227 -20.28 17.85 -8.57
N ALA A 228 -19.87 17.18 -9.65
CA ALA A 228 -19.87 17.75 -10.99
C ALA A 228 -21.26 17.74 -11.65
N GLY A 229 -22.31 17.21 -11.02
CA GLY A 229 -23.66 17.13 -11.58
C GLY A 229 -23.78 16.24 -12.83
N VAL A 230 -22.95 15.20 -12.94
CA VAL A 230 -22.90 14.26 -14.07
C VAL A 230 -24.03 13.23 -13.95
N SER A 231 -24.85 13.10 -14.98
CA SER A 231 -25.96 12.14 -15.03
C SER A 231 -25.48 10.70 -15.23
N ASP A 232 -26.35 9.72 -14.97
CA ASP A 232 -26.03 8.31 -15.17
C ASP A 232 -25.70 7.97 -16.64
N ASP A 233 -26.35 8.63 -17.60
CA ASP A 233 -26.08 8.39 -19.01
C ASP A 233 -24.73 9.01 -19.44
N GLN A 234 -24.38 10.18 -18.91
CA GLN A 234 -23.04 10.75 -19.06
C GLN A 234 -21.97 9.86 -18.40
N ALA A 235 -22.29 9.27 -17.24
CA ALA A 235 -21.40 8.34 -16.54
C ALA A 235 -21.14 7.07 -17.37
N LYS A 236 -22.19 6.51 -17.98
CA LYS A 236 -22.07 5.36 -18.91
C LYS A 236 -21.23 5.73 -20.13
N ALA A 237 -21.41 6.92 -20.70
CA ALA A 237 -20.60 7.40 -21.81
C ALA A 237 -19.11 7.52 -21.43
N ALA A 238 -18.80 8.10 -20.26
CA ALA A 238 -17.44 8.17 -19.73
C ALA A 238 -16.84 6.76 -19.46
N ALA A 239 -17.64 5.82 -18.97
CA ALA A 239 -17.22 4.43 -18.76
C ALA A 239 -16.91 3.72 -20.08
N ALA A 240 -17.71 3.94 -21.13
CA ALA A 240 -17.45 3.40 -22.46
C ALA A 240 -16.13 3.95 -23.04
N LEU A 241 -15.88 5.26 -22.90
CA LEU A 241 -14.61 5.92 -23.25
C LEU A 241 -13.40 5.30 -22.52
N SER A 242 -13.51 5.11 -21.20
CA SER A 242 -12.51 4.43 -20.39
C SER A 242 -12.28 2.97 -20.84
N GLY A 243 -13.35 2.30 -21.27
CA GLY A 243 -13.28 0.97 -21.89
C GLY A 243 -12.44 0.94 -23.17
N ARG A 244 -12.50 1.99 -24.01
CA ARG A 244 -11.65 2.11 -25.21
C ARG A 244 -10.17 2.28 -24.85
N TRP A 245 -9.85 3.06 -23.83
CA TRP A 245 -8.48 3.19 -23.31
C TRP A 245 -7.94 1.85 -22.79
N THR A 246 -8.78 1.12 -22.06
CA THR A 246 -8.44 -0.22 -21.57
C THR A 246 -8.18 -1.18 -22.72
N LYS A 247 -9.05 -1.19 -23.74
CA LYS A 247 -8.89 -1.99 -24.95
C LYS A 247 -7.61 -1.61 -25.71
N LEU A 248 -7.37 -0.31 -25.94
CA LEU A 248 -6.16 0.16 -26.63
C LEU A 248 -4.89 -0.27 -25.90
N ARG A 249 -4.88 -0.25 -24.56
CA ARG A 249 -3.76 -0.77 -23.77
C ARG A 249 -3.60 -2.29 -23.91
N ALA A 250 -4.69 -3.06 -23.98
CA ALA A 250 -4.62 -4.49 -24.25
C ALA A 250 -4.10 -4.78 -25.67
N ASP A 251 -4.53 -3.98 -26.66
CA ASP A 251 -4.07 -4.06 -28.05
C ASP A 251 -2.58 -3.68 -28.14
N TRP A 252 -2.09 -2.71 -27.37
CA TRP A 252 -0.66 -2.39 -27.28
C TRP A 252 0.20 -3.57 -26.82
N VAL A 253 -0.25 -4.29 -25.79
CA VAL A 253 0.50 -5.42 -25.25
C VAL A 253 0.48 -6.64 -26.19
N SER A 254 -0.46 -6.70 -27.15
CA SER A 254 -0.70 -7.89 -27.97
C SER A 254 -0.42 -7.73 -29.46
N THR A 255 -0.78 -6.61 -30.07
CA THR A 255 -0.85 -6.46 -31.54
C THR A 255 -0.20 -5.18 -32.09
N LEU A 256 -0.25 -4.06 -31.35
CA LEU A 256 0.27 -2.79 -31.86
C LEU A 256 1.78 -2.64 -31.63
N THR A 257 2.46 -2.02 -32.59
CA THR A 257 3.79 -1.45 -32.35
C THR A 257 3.67 -0.28 -31.35
N THR A 258 4.77 0.10 -30.71
CA THR A 258 4.75 1.27 -29.81
C THR A 258 4.42 2.56 -30.58
N LYS A 259 4.88 2.68 -31.83
CA LYS A 259 4.55 3.79 -32.73
C LYS A 259 3.06 3.84 -33.06
N ASP A 260 2.46 2.70 -33.41
CA ASP A 260 1.03 2.64 -33.75
C ASP A 260 0.16 2.87 -32.52
N TYR A 261 0.56 2.33 -31.36
CA TYR A 261 -0.06 2.64 -30.09
C TYR A 261 0.05 4.13 -29.75
N ALA A 262 1.21 4.77 -29.95
CA ALA A 262 1.38 6.20 -29.72
C ALA A 262 0.44 7.04 -30.59
N ALA A 263 0.34 6.70 -31.88
CA ALA A 263 -0.57 7.36 -32.81
C ALA A 263 -2.05 7.14 -32.44
N ALA A 264 -2.42 5.91 -32.09
CA ALA A 264 -3.77 5.56 -31.66
C ALA A 264 -4.14 6.20 -30.31
N ALA A 265 -3.19 6.29 -29.37
CA ALA A 265 -3.38 6.97 -28.10
C ALA A 265 -3.53 8.49 -28.27
N ALA A 266 -2.79 9.10 -29.19
CA ALA A 266 -2.95 10.51 -29.54
C ALA A 266 -4.31 10.79 -30.19
N ALA A 267 -4.73 9.96 -31.15
CA ALA A 267 -6.05 10.04 -31.75
C ALA A 267 -7.15 9.86 -30.69
N LEU A 268 -7.04 8.83 -29.85
CA LEU A 268 -8.00 8.55 -28.79
C LEU A 268 -8.04 9.66 -27.72
N ALA A 269 -6.91 10.31 -27.42
CA ALA A 269 -6.86 11.46 -26.51
C ALA A 269 -7.64 12.65 -27.09
N ALA A 270 -7.41 12.99 -28.37
CA ALA A 270 -8.15 14.05 -29.06
C ALA A 270 -9.66 13.74 -29.12
N ASP A 271 -10.02 12.50 -29.46
CA ASP A 271 -11.42 12.06 -29.47
C ASP A 271 -12.04 12.07 -28.08
N THR A 272 -11.27 11.70 -27.05
CA THR A 272 -11.74 11.73 -25.65
C THR A 272 -12.10 13.15 -25.22
N GLU A 273 -11.26 14.15 -25.54
CA GLU A 273 -11.56 15.54 -25.21
C GLU A 273 -12.81 16.04 -25.94
N LYS A 274 -12.93 15.72 -27.23
CA LYS A 274 -14.11 16.08 -28.04
C LYS A 274 -15.39 15.42 -27.51
N GLU A 275 -15.34 14.13 -27.18
CA GLU A 275 -16.50 13.38 -26.69
C GLU A 275 -16.90 13.84 -25.29
N LEU A 276 -15.94 14.05 -24.38
CA LEU A 276 -16.23 14.63 -23.06
C LEU A 276 -16.94 15.97 -23.20
N ALA A 277 -16.49 16.85 -24.10
CA ALA A 277 -17.15 18.13 -24.36
C ALA A 277 -18.52 17.98 -25.06
N ALA A 278 -18.78 16.87 -25.75
CA ALA A 278 -20.04 16.62 -26.43
C ALA A 278 -21.15 16.17 -25.48
N PHE A 279 -20.84 15.36 -24.45
CA PHE A 279 -21.85 14.90 -23.49
C PHE A 279 -21.79 15.61 -22.13
N LEU A 280 -20.70 16.28 -21.75
CA LEU A 280 -20.65 17.11 -20.55
C LEU A 280 -20.90 18.58 -20.91
N THR A 281 -21.62 19.31 -20.05
CA THR A 281 -21.72 20.75 -20.19
C THR A 281 -20.37 21.41 -19.86
N PRO A 282 -20.10 22.63 -20.36
CA PRO A 282 -18.87 23.35 -20.01
C PRO A 282 -18.65 23.49 -18.50
N ALA A 283 -19.73 23.68 -17.72
CA ALA A 283 -19.67 23.76 -16.27
C ALA A 283 -19.29 22.42 -15.61
N GLN A 284 -19.86 21.30 -16.08
CA GLN A 284 -19.52 19.97 -15.58
C GLN A 284 -18.04 19.64 -15.87
N LEU A 285 -17.57 19.89 -17.09
CA LEU A 285 -16.17 19.65 -17.47
C LEU A 285 -15.20 20.54 -16.69
N ALA A 286 -15.53 21.83 -16.52
CA ALA A 286 -14.76 22.74 -15.67
C ALA A 286 -14.67 22.22 -14.23
N ARG A 287 -15.78 21.70 -13.69
CA ARG A 287 -15.82 21.15 -12.34
C ARG A 287 -14.96 19.88 -12.20
N VAL A 288 -14.99 18.97 -13.16
CA VAL A 288 -14.10 17.79 -13.15
C VAL A 288 -12.62 18.19 -13.19
N ARG A 289 -12.27 19.22 -13.98
CA ARG A 289 -10.89 19.76 -14.02
C ARG A 289 -10.48 20.42 -12.70
N GLN A 290 -11.40 21.11 -12.02
CA GLN A 290 -11.18 21.63 -10.68
C GLN A 290 -10.86 20.49 -9.70
N ILE A 291 -11.67 19.42 -9.71
CA ILE A 291 -11.46 18.25 -8.84
C ILE A 291 -10.12 17.56 -9.13
N ASP A 292 -9.75 17.40 -10.41
CA ASP A 292 -8.45 16.86 -10.82
C ASP A 292 -7.28 17.64 -10.18
N ARG A 293 -7.30 18.97 -10.30
CA ARG A 293 -6.27 19.83 -9.69
C ARG A 293 -6.21 19.70 -8.18
N GLN A 294 -7.36 19.57 -7.53
CA GLN A 294 -7.43 19.43 -6.07
C GLN A 294 -6.94 18.07 -5.56
N THR A 295 -6.90 17.03 -6.40
CA THR A 295 -6.77 15.64 -5.94
C THR A 295 -5.57 14.87 -6.51
N ARG A 296 -4.78 15.46 -7.41
CA ARG A 296 -3.60 14.81 -7.99
C ARG A 296 -2.59 14.37 -6.91
N PRO A 297 -2.11 13.11 -6.90
CA PRO A 297 -1.16 12.62 -5.89
C PRO A 297 0.16 13.40 -5.85
N ALA A 298 0.61 13.92 -7.00
CA ALA A 298 1.82 14.71 -7.12
C ALA A 298 1.61 16.21 -6.80
N GLY A 299 0.40 16.63 -6.40
CA GLY A 299 0.05 18.04 -6.26
C GLY A 299 -1.35 18.29 -5.72
N GLY A 300 -1.81 17.56 -4.70
CA GLY A 300 -3.10 17.79 -4.01
C GLY A 300 -3.15 19.11 -3.22
N HIS A 301 -2.23 20.00 -3.55
CA HIS A 301 -1.97 21.27 -2.97
C HIS A 301 -1.87 22.25 -4.11
N VAL A 302 -2.61 23.36 -4.02
CA VAL A 302 -2.52 24.52 -4.93
C VAL A 302 -1.07 24.99 -5.11
N GLU A 303 -0.18 24.54 -4.23
CA GLU A 303 1.18 25.02 -4.12
C GLU A 303 2.19 24.34 -5.07
N ARG A 304 2.01 23.05 -5.44
CA ARG A 304 2.86 22.44 -6.50
C ARG A 304 2.41 22.81 -7.90
N PHE A 305 1.18 23.26 -8.00
CA PHE A 305 0.61 23.76 -9.24
C PHE A 305 1.40 24.96 -9.80
N TYR A 306 1.93 25.85 -8.95
CA TYR A 306 2.74 26.97 -9.45
C TYR A 306 4.11 26.57 -10.00
N THR A 307 4.64 25.42 -9.57
CA THR A 307 5.92 24.87 -10.05
C THR A 307 5.75 23.94 -11.25
N ASP A 308 4.51 23.57 -11.59
CA ASP A 308 4.21 22.76 -12.76
C ASP A 308 4.34 23.62 -14.03
N PRO A 309 5.19 23.28 -15.01
CA PRO A 309 5.39 24.10 -16.19
C PRO A 309 4.12 24.31 -17.02
N ALA A 310 3.20 23.35 -17.04
CA ALA A 310 1.96 23.46 -17.80
C ALA A 310 0.99 24.44 -17.12
N ALA A 311 0.88 24.41 -15.80
CA ALA A 311 0.13 25.38 -15.03
C ALA A 311 0.78 26.78 -15.07
N ALA A 312 2.12 26.87 -14.93
CA ALA A 312 2.82 28.15 -15.06
C ALA A 312 2.54 28.80 -16.42
N LYS A 313 2.55 28.02 -17.50
CA LYS A 313 2.15 28.47 -18.84
C LYS A 313 0.65 28.83 -18.91
N GLU A 314 -0.23 28.00 -18.34
CA GLU A 314 -1.68 28.24 -18.37
C GLU A 314 -2.06 29.55 -17.67
N PHE A 315 -1.41 29.90 -16.55
CA PHE A 315 -1.70 31.08 -15.74
C PHE A 315 -0.70 32.22 -15.94
N ASP A 316 0.14 32.14 -16.96
CA ASP A 316 1.15 33.16 -17.30
C ASP A 316 2.09 33.50 -16.12
N ILE A 317 2.39 32.52 -15.25
CA ILE A 317 3.23 32.69 -14.08
C ILE A 317 4.68 32.83 -14.53
N THR A 318 5.32 33.94 -14.17
CA THR A 318 6.70 34.20 -14.55
C THR A 318 7.69 33.40 -13.69
N PRO A 319 8.94 33.18 -14.14
CA PRO A 319 9.96 32.55 -13.32
C PRO A 319 10.24 33.27 -11.98
N SER A 320 10.10 34.60 -11.94
CA SER A 320 10.27 35.37 -10.70
C SER A 320 9.11 35.16 -9.73
N GLN A 321 7.87 35.08 -10.23
CA GLN A 321 6.70 34.73 -9.42
C GLN A 321 6.81 33.30 -8.87
N ALA A 322 7.21 32.33 -9.70
CA ALA A 322 7.43 30.95 -9.24
C ALA A 322 8.45 30.89 -8.09
N LYS A 323 9.58 31.59 -8.21
CA LYS A 323 10.60 31.68 -7.14
C LYS A 323 10.05 32.33 -5.86
N ALA A 324 9.23 33.37 -5.96
CA ALA A 324 8.62 34.03 -4.80
C ALA A 324 7.56 33.14 -4.12
N LEU A 325 6.80 32.37 -4.90
CA LEU A 325 5.87 31.35 -4.39
C LEU A 325 6.60 30.25 -3.63
N ASP A 326 7.75 29.79 -4.15
CA ASP A 326 8.62 28.84 -3.44
C ASP A 326 9.12 29.40 -2.10
N ALA A 327 9.47 30.69 -2.04
CA ALA A 327 9.90 31.35 -0.81
C ALA A 327 8.77 31.46 0.22
N ALA A 328 7.57 31.87 -0.20
CA ALA A 328 6.39 31.90 0.67
C ALA A 328 6.07 30.51 1.26
N TRP A 329 6.36 29.45 0.50
CA TRP A 329 6.26 28.07 0.98
C TRP A 329 7.37 27.75 1.98
N ALA A 330 8.64 28.05 1.70
CA ALA A 330 9.71 27.82 2.66
C ALA A 330 9.39 28.44 4.04
N GLU A 331 8.82 29.65 4.06
CA GLU A 331 8.34 30.32 5.28
C GLU A 331 7.16 29.59 5.95
N PHE A 332 6.14 29.19 5.19
CA PHE A 332 5.01 28.44 5.76
C PHE A 332 5.46 27.11 6.37
N ARG A 333 6.39 26.35 5.74
CA ARG A 333 6.94 25.13 6.35
C ARG A 333 7.61 25.41 7.68
N ALA A 334 8.45 26.44 7.74
CA ALA A 334 9.11 26.83 8.98
C ALA A 334 8.10 27.23 10.07
N ALA A 335 7.02 27.91 9.70
CA ALA A 335 5.97 28.31 10.64
C ALA A 335 5.11 27.12 11.12
N VAL A 336 4.76 26.19 10.23
CA VAL A 336 4.07 24.93 10.57
C VAL A 336 4.91 24.10 11.51
N GLU A 337 6.19 23.93 11.18
CA GLU A 337 7.15 23.26 12.03
C GLU A 337 7.19 23.86 13.43
N LYS A 338 7.32 25.19 13.54
CA LYS A 338 7.31 25.89 14.80
C LYS A 338 6.00 25.70 15.58
N ALA A 339 4.85 25.77 14.91
CA ALA A 339 3.54 25.60 15.54
C ALA A 339 3.35 24.17 16.07
N LEU A 340 3.71 23.16 15.28
CA LEU A 340 3.57 21.77 15.68
C LEU A 340 4.56 21.37 16.79
N LEU A 341 5.74 21.99 16.84
CA LEU A 341 6.74 21.77 17.89
C LEU A 341 6.51 22.59 19.17
N ALA A 342 5.54 23.51 19.20
CA ALA A 342 5.27 24.33 20.38
C ALA A 342 4.68 23.54 21.57
N GLY A 343 4.32 22.27 21.36
CA GLY A 343 3.76 21.41 22.41
C GLY A 343 2.32 21.71 22.80
N GLU A 344 1.64 22.60 22.05
CA GLU A 344 0.24 22.95 22.24
C GLU A 344 -0.70 21.74 22.05
N PRO A 345 -1.89 21.73 22.69
CA PRO A 345 -2.89 20.68 22.43
C PRO A 345 -3.27 20.59 20.95
N THR A 346 -3.59 19.39 20.46
CA THR A 346 -3.94 19.14 19.03
C THR A 346 -4.90 20.17 18.45
N ALA A 347 -5.98 20.50 19.16
CA ALA A 347 -6.99 21.44 18.67
C ALA A 347 -6.44 22.87 18.46
N ALA A 348 -5.49 23.31 19.30
CA ALA A 348 -4.81 24.59 19.13
C ALA A 348 -3.85 24.55 17.94
N ALA A 349 -3.08 23.46 17.81
CA ALA A 349 -2.20 23.24 16.66
C ALA A 349 -2.99 23.20 15.34
N GLU A 350 -4.13 22.50 15.28
CA GLU A 350 -5.03 22.47 14.12
C GLU A 350 -5.55 23.86 13.76
N LYS A 351 -6.01 24.64 14.76
CA LYS A 351 -6.42 26.03 14.54
C LYS A 351 -5.27 26.86 13.99
N ARG A 352 -4.07 26.73 14.54
CA ARG A 352 -2.88 27.46 14.08
C ARG A 352 -2.48 27.06 12.67
N LEU A 353 -2.58 25.78 12.31
CA LEU A 353 -2.37 25.30 10.96
C LEU A 353 -3.34 25.95 9.97
N VAL A 354 -4.63 26.06 10.32
CA VAL A 354 -5.63 26.76 9.49
C VAL A 354 -5.23 28.22 9.26
N GLU A 355 -4.82 28.93 10.31
CA GLU A 355 -4.33 30.32 10.22
C GLU A 355 -3.09 30.43 9.31
N LEU A 356 -2.13 29.52 9.47
CA LEU A 356 -0.90 29.50 8.67
C LEU A 356 -1.18 29.17 7.21
N VAL A 357 -2.10 28.25 6.91
CA VAL A 357 -2.55 27.94 5.54
C VAL A 357 -3.20 29.17 4.90
N ALA A 358 -4.05 29.89 5.65
CA ALA A 358 -4.66 31.13 5.18
C ALA A 358 -3.62 32.22 4.92
N ALA A 359 -2.67 32.43 5.84
CA ALA A 359 -1.60 33.42 5.70
C ALA A 359 -0.69 33.13 4.50
N ARG A 360 -0.33 31.86 4.30
CA ARG A 360 0.43 31.42 3.12
C ARG A 360 -0.34 31.69 1.84
N ARG A 361 -1.64 31.35 1.80
CA ARG A 361 -2.49 31.60 0.63
C ARG A 361 -2.52 33.10 0.28
N ALA A 362 -2.70 33.97 1.27
CA ALA A 362 -2.67 35.41 1.07
C ALA A 362 -1.31 35.89 0.51
N LYS A 363 -0.19 35.35 1.02
CA LYS A 363 1.15 35.63 0.45
C LYS A 363 1.29 35.17 -0.99
N ALA A 364 0.79 33.98 -1.31
CA ALA A 364 0.83 33.45 -2.68
C ALA A 364 -0.01 34.30 -3.65
N GLU A 365 -1.21 34.70 -3.24
CA GLU A 365 -2.09 35.58 -4.02
C GLU A 365 -1.45 36.96 -4.24
N ALA A 366 -0.69 37.49 -3.27
CA ALA A 366 0.04 38.76 -3.40
C ALA A 366 1.23 38.72 -4.38
N VAL A 367 1.77 37.53 -4.69
CA VAL A 367 2.81 37.35 -5.72
C VAL A 367 2.22 37.38 -7.13
N LEU A 368 0.96 36.99 -7.26
CA LEU A 368 0.24 36.95 -8.53
C LEU A 368 -0.37 38.32 -8.85
N THR A 369 -0.55 38.62 -10.13
CA THR A 369 -1.39 39.76 -10.51
C THR A 369 -2.86 39.46 -10.13
N PRO A 370 -3.72 40.49 -9.92
CA PRO A 370 -5.13 40.26 -9.58
C PRO A 370 -5.84 39.34 -10.60
N THR A 371 -5.55 39.52 -11.89
CA THR A 371 -6.09 38.67 -12.96
C THR A 371 -5.61 37.23 -12.86
N GLN A 372 -4.33 37.01 -12.55
CA GLN A 372 -3.80 35.66 -12.33
C GLN A 372 -4.42 35.00 -11.10
N ALA A 373 -4.52 35.73 -9.98
CA ALA A 373 -5.11 35.23 -8.74
C ALA A 373 -6.58 34.80 -8.94
N GLU A 374 -7.38 35.61 -9.62
CA GLU A 374 -8.78 35.25 -9.94
C GLU A 374 -8.88 34.07 -10.91
N ARG A 375 -8.00 33.98 -11.93
CA ARG A 375 -7.95 32.81 -12.81
C ARG A 375 -7.59 31.53 -12.05
N VAL A 376 -6.61 31.58 -11.16
CA VAL A 376 -6.21 30.44 -10.33
C VAL A 376 -7.36 30.04 -9.39
N LYS A 377 -7.99 31.01 -8.73
CA LYS A 377 -9.14 30.78 -7.84
C LYS A 377 -10.32 30.14 -8.60
N ALA A 378 -10.65 30.63 -9.79
CA ALA A 378 -11.68 30.04 -10.64
C ALA A 378 -11.32 28.63 -11.10
N ALA A 379 -10.04 28.38 -11.39
CA ALA A 379 -9.57 27.08 -11.87
C ALA A 379 -9.49 26.00 -10.79
N PHE A 380 -9.43 26.38 -9.50
CA PHE A 380 -9.59 25.47 -8.38
C PHE A 380 -11.05 25.36 -7.93
N GLY A 381 -11.84 26.44 -8.01
CA GLY A 381 -13.25 26.41 -7.63
C GLY A 381 -13.50 26.09 -6.15
N ALA A 382 -14.70 25.59 -5.84
CA ALA A 382 -15.05 25.17 -4.48
C ALA A 382 -14.27 23.92 -4.05
N PRO A 383 -13.88 23.77 -2.77
CA PRO A 383 -13.26 22.55 -2.29
C PRO A 383 -14.13 21.32 -2.59
N PHE A 384 -13.53 20.29 -3.17
CA PHE A 384 -14.12 18.99 -3.36
C PHE A 384 -13.88 18.17 -2.09
N THR A 385 -14.97 17.72 -1.47
CA THR A 385 -14.93 16.95 -0.21
C THR A 385 -15.23 15.46 -0.43
N GLY A 386 -15.48 15.06 -1.67
CA GLY A 386 -15.76 13.68 -2.05
C GLY A 386 -14.50 12.84 -2.30
N ARG A 387 -14.71 11.60 -2.71
CA ARG A 387 -13.65 10.66 -3.10
C ARG A 387 -13.37 10.69 -4.59
N THR A 388 -12.10 10.54 -4.97
CA THR A 388 -11.66 10.47 -6.36
C THR A 388 -11.32 9.08 -6.85
N THR A 389 -11.24 8.10 -5.95
CA THR A 389 -11.06 6.70 -6.29
C THR A 389 -12.36 6.14 -6.87
N ALA A 390 -12.26 5.39 -7.96
CA ALA A 390 -13.40 4.63 -8.48
C ALA A 390 -14.00 3.74 -7.39
N ASP A 391 -15.33 3.51 -7.42
CA ASP A 391 -16.01 2.59 -6.50
C ASP A 391 -15.73 1.10 -6.80
N ARG A 392 -14.53 0.78 -7.33
CA ARG A 392 -14.09 -0.60 -7.57
C ARG A 392 -13.32 -1.11 -6.36
N GLY A 393 -13.69 -2.29 -5.87
CA GLY A 393 -12.89 -3.02 -4.89
C GLY A 393 -11.59 -3.54 -5.52
N SER A 394 -10.65 -3.95 -4.67
CA SER A 394 -9.34 -4.50 -5.07
C SER A 394 -9.40 -5.77 -5.93
N VAL A 395 -10.58 -6.41 -6.03
CA VAL A 395 -10.79 -7.71 -6.69
C VAL A 395 -11.64 -7.58 -7.97
N GLY A 396 -11.74 -6.38 -8.55
CA GLY A 396 -12.56 -6.14 -9.75
C GLY A 396 -14.07 -6.17 -9.52
N THR A 397 -14.54 -6.67 -8.37
CA THR A 397 -15.92 -6.51 -7.90
C THR A 397 -16.20 -5.05 -7.55
N GLN A 398 -17.39 -4.55 -7.87
CA GLN A 398 -17.77 -3.21 -7.42
C GLN A 398 -17.89 -3.22 -5.90
N LEU A 399 -17.37 -2.19 -5.26
CA LEU A 399 -17.41 -2.07 -3.80
C LEU A 399 -18.85 -2.13 -3.27
N GLN A 400 -19.82 -1.61 -4.05
CA GLN A 400 -21.24 -1.65 -3.74
C GLN A 400 -21.78 -3.08 -3.68
N ASP A 401 -21.36 -3.97 -4.59
CA ASP A 401 -21.78 -5.38 -4.57
C ASP A 401 -21.26 -6.08 -3.31
N LEU A 402 -20.01 -5.80 -2.92
CA LEU A 402 -19.42 -6.34 -1.71
C LEU A 402 -20.14 -5.83 -0.45
N ARG A 403 -20.49 -4.55 -0.42
CA ARG A 403 -21.29 -3.95 0.66
C ARG A 403 -22.70 -4.55 0.72
N ALA A 404 -23.35 -4.71 -0.43
CA ALA A 404 -24.66 -5.32 -0.53
C ALA A 404 -24.64 -6.77 -0.02
N ALA A 405 -23.63 -7.54 -0.44
CA ALA A 405 -23.42 -8.93 -0.05
C ALA A 405 -23.13 -9.09 1.46
N THR A 406 -22.48 -8.10 2.09
CA THR A 406 -22.11 -8.15 3.51
C THR A 406 -23.09 -7.43 4.45
N PHE A 407 -24.03 -6.65 3.92
CA PHE A 407 -25.01 -5.91 4.72
C PHE A 407 -25.92 -6.84 5.52
N GLY A 408 -25.93 -6.72 6.84
CA GLY A 408 -26.73 -7.57 7.73
C GLY A 408 -26.21 -9.01 7.79
N LYS A 409 -24.96 -9.26 7.39
CA LYS A 409 -24.33 -10.58 7.37
C LYS A 409 -23.11 -10.64 8.29
N TYR A 410 -22.87 -11.81 8.87
CA TYR A 410 -21.61 -12.11 9.54
C TYR A 410 -20.52 -12.28 8.46
N ALA A 411 -19.43 -11.53 8.60
CA ALA A 411 -18.32 -11.50 7.65
C ALA A 411 -16.98 -11.99 8.26
N GLY A 412 -16.79 -11.78 9.57
CA GLY A 412 -15.54 -12.08 10.27
C GLY A 412 -15.71 -12.43 11.75
N GLU A 413 -16.95 -12.57 12.23
CA GLU A 413 -17.27 -12.74 13.64
C GLU A 413 -16.82 -14.12 14.17
N ALA A 414 -16.96 -15.19 13.38
CA ALA A 414 -16.39 -16.50 13.74
C ALA A 414 -14.87 -16.43 13.97
N ALA A 415 -14.15 -15.70 13.09
CA ALA A 415 -12.71 -15.51 13.23
C ALA A 415 -12.34 -14.71 14.49
N ARG A 416 -13.13 -13.68 14.82
CA ARG A 416 -12.91 -12.86 16.02
C ARG A 416 -13.16 -13.64 17.30
N LEU A 417 -14.26 -14.38 17.39
CA LEU A 417 -14.55 -15.20 18.56
C LEU A 417 -13.44 -16.24 18.81
N ALA A 418 -12.95 -16.86 17.72
CA ALA A 418 -11.91 -17.87 17.78
C ALA A 418 -10.53 -17.30 18.19
N ARG A 419 -10.17 -16.10 17.71
CA ARG A 419 -8.78 -15.62 17.73
C ARG A 419 -8.51 -14.41 18.61
N ASP A 420 -9.52 -13.65 19.01
CA ASP A 420 -9.31 -12.44 19.82
C ASP A 420 -9.31 -12.80 21.33
N PRO A 421 -8.15 -12.76 22.02
CA PRO A 421 -8.09 -13.10 23.44
C PRO A 421 -8.89 -12.13 24.32
N ALA A 422 -9.02 -10.86 23.94
CA ALA A 422 -9.76 -9.88 24.73
C ALA A 422 -11.25 -10.16 24.70
N ILE A 423 -11.79 -10.56 23.54
CA ILE A 423 -13.18 -10.98 23.42
C ILE A 423 -13.43 -12.26 24.23
N ARG A 424 -12.51 -13.24 24.15
CA ARG A 424 -12.65 -14.50 24.91
C ARG A 424 -12.63 -14.27 26.42
N ALA A 425 -11.77 -13.39 26.91
CA ALA A 425 -11.71 -13.01 28.32
C ALA A 425 -12.99 -12.28 28.77
N GLU A 426 -13.47 -11.32 28.00
CA GLU A 426 -14.70 -10.57 28.26
C GLU A 426 -15.93 -11.49 28.31
N LEU A 427 -16.03 -12.43 27.37
CA LEU A 427 -17.12 -13.41 27.33
C LEU A 427 -16.91 -14.58 28.30
N LYS A 428 -15.75 -14.67 28.96
CA LYS A 428 -15.36 -15.78 29.83
C LYS A 428 -15.56 -17.13 29.16
N LEU A 429 -15.08 -17.26 27.91
CA LEU A 429 -15.23 -18.51 27.17
C LEU A 429 -14.41 -19.63 27.83
N THR A 430 -14.98 -20.84 27.87
CA THR A 430 -14.25 -22.04 28.27
C THR A 430 -13.33 -22.53 27.15
N ASP A 431 -12.33 -23.35 27.48
CA ASP A 431 -11.42 -23.93 26.47
C ASP A 431 -12.18 -24.73 25.39
N GLU A 432 -13.25 -25.43 25.78
CA GLU A 432 -14.11 -26.16 24.84
C GLU A 432 -14.86 -25.19 23.91
N GLN A 433 -15.39 -24.08 24.42
CA GLN A 433 -16.02 -23.05 23.57
C GLN A 433 -15.00 -22.42 22.60
N VAL A 434 -13.76 -22.21 23.04
CA VAL A 434 -12.68 -21.69 22.19
C VAL A 434 -12.34 -22.68 21.07
N LYS A 435 -12.22 -23.97 21.39
CA LYS A 435 -12.01 -25.04 20.42
C LYS A 435 -13.13 -25.12 19.39
N GLN A 436 -14.38 -25.01 19.84
CA GLN A 436 -15.54 -24.98 18.95
C GLN A 436 -15.58 -23.72 18.06
N ALA A 437 -15.17 -22.56 18.58
CA ALA A 437 -15.06 -21.34 17.79
C ALA A 437 -14.00 -21.46 16.67
N LEU A 438 -12.87 -22.11 16.94
CA LEU A 438 -11.86 -22.43 15.92
C LEU A 438 -12.42 -23.38 14.84
N ALA A 439 -13.14 -24.43 15.25
CA ALA A 439 -13.80 -25.35 14.32
C ALA A 439 -14.84 -24.64 13.44
N LEU A 440 -15.66 -23.76 14.04
CA LEU A 440 -16.61 -22.93 13.30
C LEU A 440 -15.91 -22.03 12.29
N GLN A 441 -14.80 -21.39 12.67
CA GLN A 441 -14.03 -20.58 11.74
C GLN A 441 -13.54 -21.41 10.54
N ALA A 442 -12.99 -22.60 10.78
CA ALA A 442 -12.53 -23.50 9.72
C ALA A 442 -13.66 -23.88 8.76
N GLU A 443 -14.86 -24.15 9.30
CA GLU A 443 -16.05 -24.45 8.49
C GLU A 443 -16.47 -23.25 7.62
N VAL A 444 -16.53 -22.05 8.20
CA VAL A 444 -16.86 -20.82 7.47
C VAL A 444 -15.86 -20.54 6.32
N LEU A 445 -14.61 -20.95 6.46
CA LEU A 445 -13.58 -20.81 5.42
C LEU A 445 -13.71 -21.82 4.28
N LYS A 446 -14.47 -22.92 4.45
CA LYS A 446 -14.78 -23.87 3.35
C LYS A 446 -15.71 -23.24 2.31
N VAL A 447 -16.51 -22.25 2.69
CA VAL A 447 -17.35 -21.49 1.75
C VAL A 447 -16.45 -20.52 0.96
N ARG A 448 -16.06 -20.97 -0.23
CA ARG A 448 -15.16 -20.22 -1.12
C ARG A 448 -15.84 -18.94 -1.62
N LEU A 449 -15.20 -17.79 -1.39
CA LEU A 449 -15.63 -16.54 -2.03
C LEU A 449 -15.28 -16.58 -3.53
N PRO A 450 -16.21 -16.23 -4.43
CA PRO A 450 -15.89 -16.10 -5.84
C PRO A 450 -14.93 -14.91 -6.01
N PHE A 451 -13.78 -15.17 -6.62
CA PHE A 451 -12.84 -14.11 -7.02
C PHE A 451 -13.30 -13.52 -8.36
N GLY A 452 -13.92 -12.34 -8.31
CA GLY A 452 -14.33 -11.57 -9.48
C GLY A 452 -15.68 -11.94 -10.11
N GLY A 453 -16.38 -10.94 -10.62
CA GLY A 453 -17.31 -11.07 -11.76
C GLY A 453 -18.80 -11.23 -11.49
N ASP A 454 -19.23 -11.98 -10.47
CA ASP A 454 -20.66 -12.22 -10.23
C ASP A 454 -21.13 -11.76 -8.83
N PRO A 455 -21.87 -10.64 -8.75
CA PRO A 455 -22.47 -10.15 -7.51
C PRO A 455 -23.42 -11.16 -6.85
N ALA A 456 -24.12 -12.00 -7.63
CA ALA A 456 -25.08 -12.96 -7.09
C ALA A 456 -24.37 -14.13 -6.39
N ALA A 457 -23.35 -14.73 -7.04
CA ALA A 457 -22.49 -15.72 -6.41
C ALA A 457 -21.81 -15.18 -5.14
N LEU A 458 -21.37 -13.91 -5.16
CA LEU A 458 -20.78 -13.26 -4.00
C LEU A 458 -21.78 -13.11 -2.85
N ALA A 459 -22.98 -12.59 -3.14
CA ALA A 459 -24.07 -12.46 -2.17
C ALA A 459 -24.47 -13.80 -1.56
N LYS A 460 -24.60 -14.85 -2.39
CA LYS A 460 -24.85 -16.23 -1.93
C LYS A 460 -23.75 -16.71 -0.99
N SER A 461 -22.48 -16.53 -1.35
CA SER A 461 -21.36 -16.97 -0.52
C SER A 461 -21.33 -16.30 0.85
N TYR A 462 -21.64 -15.00 0.93
CA TYR A 462 -21.77 -14.31 2.22
C TYR A 462 -23.02 -14.72 3.00
N ALA A 463 -24.13 -15.03 2.32
CA ALA A 463 -25.31 -15.57 2.97
C ALA A 463 -25.02 -16.94 3.63
N ASP A 464 -24.41 -17.86 2.88
CA ASP A 464 -24.04 -19.21 3.34
C ASP A 464 -23.06 -19.14 4.54
N ARG A 465 -22.05 -18.26 4.47
CA ARG A 465 -21.12 -17.99 5.58
C ARG A 465 -21.82 -17.41 6.80
N SER A 466 -22.76 -16.49 6.59
CA SER A 466 -23.49 -15.82 7.66
C SER A 466 -24.43 -16.80 8.37
N GLU A 467 -25.10 -17.67 7.65
CA GLU A 467 -25.96 -18.72 8.21
C GLU A 467 -25.13 -19.71 9.05
N THR A 468 -24.03 -20.21 8.48
CA THR A 468 -23.08 -21.09 9.18
C THR A 468 -22.58 -20.43 10.47
N THR A 469 -22.19 -19.15 10.40
CA THR A 469 -21.73 -18.39 11.57
C THR A 469 -22.84 -18.24 12.62
N ALA A 470 -24.05 -17.87 12.20
CA ALA A 470 -25.18 -17.69 13.11
C ALA A 470 -25.54 -18.98 13.87
N ALA A 471 -25.59 -20.10 13.16
CA ALA A 471 -25.86 -21.40 13.74
C ALA A 471 -24.76 -21.81 14.74
N GLY A 472 -23.49 -21.67 14.35
CA GLY A 472 -22.36 -22.00 15.22
C GLY A 472 -22.30 -21.13 16.48
N LEU A 473 -22.52 -19.81 16.35
CA LEU A 473 -22.54 -18.90 17.51
C LEU A 473 -23.64 -19.27 18.51
N LYS A 474 -24.82 -19.70 18.04
CA LYS A 474 -25.93 -20.14 18.90
C LYS A 474 -25.58 -21.41 19.69
N THR A 475 -24.80 -22.31 19.11
CA THR A 475 -24.36 -23.54 19.79
C THR A 475 -23.22 -23.27 20.77
N ILE A 476 -22.29 -22.39 20.43
CA ILE A 476 -21.09 -22.14 21.23
C ILE A 476 -21.38 -21.24 22.42
N LEU A 477 -22.17 -20.18 22.24
CA LEU A 477 -22.36 -19.13 23.24
C LEU A 477 -23.65 -19.32 24.04
N THR A 478 -23.59 -19.10 25.35
CA THR A 478 -24.78 -18.92 26.16
C THR A 478 -25.57 -17.68 25.71
N PRO A 479 -26.87 -17.54 26.03
CA PRO A 479 -27.65 -16.36 25.64
C PRO A 479 -27.04 -15.03 26.10
N ALA A 480 -26.48 -14.98 27.32
CA ALA A 480 -25.81 -13.80 27.85
C ALA A 480 -24.50 -13.48 27.08
N GLN A 481 -23.68 -14.51 26.80
CA GLN A 481 -22.46 -14.34 25.99
C GLN A 481 -22.78 -13.91 24.55
N ALA A 482 -23.81 -14.49 23.93
CA ALA A 482 -24.24 -14.15 22.57
C ALA A 482 -24.71 -12.69 22.49
N LYS A 483 -25.49 -12.22 23.48
CA LYS A 483 -25.87 -10.80 23.59
C LYS A 483 -24.64 -9.91 23.72
N ARG A 484 -23.73 -10.22 24.64
CA ARG A 484 -22.52 -9.42 24.86
C ARG A 484 -21.61 -9.40 23.63
N PHE A 485 -21.44 -10.54 22.97
CA PHE A 485 -20.67 -10.64 21.73
C PHE A 485 -21.27 -9.78 20.61
N HIS A 486 -22.60 -9.76 20.48
CA HIS A 486 -23.32 -8.90 19.54
C HIS A 486 -23.01 -7.41 19.78
N GLU A 487 -23.08 -6.95 21.03
CA GLU A 487 -22.73 -5.59 21.43
C GLU A 487 -21.28 -5.24 21.04
N ILE A 488 -20.31 -6.08 21.38
CA ILE A 488 -18.89 -5.87 21.05
C ILE A 488 -18.67 -5.78 19.54
N MET A 489 -19.33 -6.63 18.75
CA MET A 489 -19.18 -6.60 17.28
C MET A 489 -19.84 -5.38 16.65
N MET A 490 -20.99 -4.94 17.17
CA MET A 490 -21.61 -3.68 16.75
C MET A 490 -20.70 -2.48 17.04
N GLN A 491 -20.16 -2.38 18.27
CA GLN A 491 -19.20 -1.33 18.64
C GLN A 491 -17.98 -1.32 17.71
N SER A 492 -17.44 -2.50 17.40
CA SER A 492 -16.30 -2.59 16.50
C SER A 492 -16.62 -2.18 15.06
N ARG A 493 -17.84 -2.44 14.55
CA ARG A 493 -18.25 -1.95 13.23
C ARG A 493 -18.45 -0.43 13.21
N GLU A 494 -18.96 0.13 14.30
CA GLU A 494 -19.13 1.58 14.46
C GLU A 494 -17.78 2.31 14.50
N ALA A 495 -16.81 1.79 15.26
CA ALA A 495 -15.44 2.32 15.26
C ALA A 495 -14.76 2.15 13.88
N GLY A 496 -15.07 1.04 13.20
CA GLY A 496 -14.41 0.61 11.98
C GLY A 496 -12.95 0.20 12.19
N PRO A 497 -12.24 -0.15 11.10
CA PRO A 497 -10.83 -0.52 11.22
C PRO A 497 -9.99 0.70 11.61
N PRO A 498 -8.98 0.53 12.50
CA PRO A 498 -8.05 1.60 12.84
C PRO A 498 -7.26 2.01 11.58
N GLY A 499 -7.03 3.31 11.43
CA GLY A 499 -6.20 3.85 10.34
C GLY A 499 -6.96 4.26 9.07
N LEU A 500 -8.22 3.83 8.87
CA LEU A 500 -9.01 4.37 7.74
C LEU A 500 -9.44 5.81 8.02
N LEU A 501 -9.11 6.71 7.10
CA LEU A 501 -9.49 8.12 7.17
C LEU A 501 -11.02 8.29 7.04
N PRO A 502 -11.61 9.37 7.58
CA PRO A 502 -13.00 9.75 7.27
C PRO A 502 -13.19 9.82 5.75
N GLY A 503 -14.18 9.12 5.23
CA GLY A 503 -14.41 9.00 3.79
C GLY A 503 -13.63 7.89 3.09
N GLU A 504 -12.70 7.19 3.74
CA GLU A 504 -12.09 6.02 3.09
C GLU A 504 -13.07 4.84 3.02
N THR A 505 -13.05 4.15 1.89
CA THR A 505 -13.91 3.00 1.69
C THR A 505 -13.27 1.72 2.20
N SER A 506 -13.95 1.11 3.17
CA SER A 506 -13.73 -0.28 3.52
C SER A 506 -14.69 -1.18 2.75
N SER A 507 -14.25 -2.40 2.48
CA SER A 507 -15.10 -3.52 2.06
C SER A 507 -16.22 -3.81 3.06
N VAL A 508 -15.99 -3.47 4.34
CA VAL A 508 -16.96 -3.56 5.42
C VAL A 508 -17.50 -2.16 5.73
N MET A 509 -18.82 -2.00 5.74
CA MET A 509 -19.44 -0.71 6.06
C MET A 509 -19.21 -0.32 7.52
N ARG A 510 -18.84 0.95 7.73
CA ARG A 510 -18.44 1.53 9.03
C ARG A 510 -19.67 1.98 9.84
N SER A 511 -20.56 1.05 10.15
CA SER A 511 -21.66 1.31 11.09
C SER A 511 -22.23 0.03 11.68
N ALA A 512 -22.61 0.11 12.95
CA ALA A 512 -23.32 -0.91 13.68
C ALA A 512 -24.68 -1.27 13.06
N VAL A 513 -25.35 -0.35 12.34
CA VAL A 513 -26.65 -0.64 11.68
C VAL A 513 -26.55 -1.73 10.62
N THR A 514 -25.33 -2.00 10.14
CA THR A 514 -25.03 -2.96 9.09
C THR A 514 -24.77 -4.37 9.64
N TYR A 515 -24.74 -4.50 10.97
CA TYR A 515 -24.59 -5.76 11.66
C TYR A 515 -25.87 -6.61 11.56
N PRO A 516 -25.79 -7.95 11.53
CA PRO A 516 -26.97 -8.82 11.49
C PRO A 516 -28.03 -8.46 12.54
N GLY A 517 -29.26 -8.19 12.10
CA GLY A 517 -30.40 -7.86 12.97
C GLY A 517 -30.42 -6.42 13.51
N ALA A 518 -29.45 -5.57 13.18
CA ALA A 518 -29.41 -4.18 13.65
C ALA A 518 -30.33 -3.27 12.82
N ALA A 519 -30.34 -3.44 11.50
CA ALA A 519 -31.19 -2.66 10.59
C ALA A 519 -32.68 -2.85 10.89
N GLU A 520 -33.12 -4.09 11.13
CA GLU A 520 -34.51 -4.43 11.46
C GLU A 520 -34.90 -3.84 12.82
N ALA A 521 -34.01 -3.95 13.82
CA ALA A 521 -34.27 -3.45 15.16
C ALA A 521 -34.41 -1.92 15.25
N VAL A 522 -33.79 -1.17 14.33
CA VAL A 522 -33.96 0.28 14.25
C VAL A 522 -35.00 0.70 13.21
N GLY A 523 -35.66 -0.25 12.53
CA GLY A 523 -36.65 0.06 11.49
C GLY A 523 -36.05 0.79 10.29
N LEU A 524 -34.89 0.33 9.79
CA LEU A 524 -34.23 0.91 8.62
C LEU A 524 -35.10 0.70 7.36
N THR A 525 -35.39 1.77 6.62
CA THR A 525 -36.18 1.65 5.37
C THR A 525 -35.34 1.08 4.23
N ALA A 526 -36.00 0.58 3.18
CA ALA A 526 -35.33 0.09 1.97
C ALA A 526 -34.45 1.18 1.33
N ASP A 527 -34.93 2.42 1.26
CA ASP A 527 -34.17 3.55 0.72
C ASP A 527 -32.94 3.89 1.56
N GLN A 528 -33.06 3.86 2.89
CA GLN A 528 -31.93 4.07 3.78
C GLN A 528 -30.88 2.97 3.59
N ARG A 529 -31.32 1.70 3.51
CA ARG A 529 -30.43 0.57 3.22
C ARG A 529 -29.70 0.74 1.90
N ALA A 530 -30.40 1.13 0.83
CA ALA A 530 -29.81 1.37 -0.48
C ALA A 530 -28.75 2.48 -0.43
N LYS A 531 -29.02 3.58 0.27
CA LYS A 531 -28.04 4.68 0.48
C LYS A 531 -26.78 4.21 1.21
N LEU A 532 -26.94 3.42 2.29
CA LEU A 532 -25.81 2.90 3.05
C LEU A 532 -24.96 1.93 2.22
N VAL A 533 -25.58 1.00 1.49
CA VAL A 533 -24.89 0.08 0.56
C VAL A 533 -24.12 0.85 -0.51
N ALA A 534 -24.71 1.94 -1.00
CA ALA A 534 -24.10 2.84 -1.97
C ALA A 534 -23.01 3.75 -1.37
N GLY A 535 -22.69 3.61 -0.08
CA GLY A 535 -21.59 4.29 0.60
C GLY A 535 -21.92 5.62 1.24
N THR A 536 -23.19 6.03 1.29
CA THR A 536 -23.57 7.26 1.99
C THR A 536 -23.26 7.13 3.48
N ASP A 537 -22.75 8.22 4.07
CA ASP A 537 -22.42 8.28 5.50
C ASP A 537 -23.65 7.90 6.35
N PRO A 538 -23.54 6.89 7.24
CA PRO A 538 -24.59 6.53 8.18
C PRO A 538 -25.15 7.70 8.98
N ALA A 539 -24.32 8.68 9.34
CA ALA A 539 -24.75 9.88 10.05
C ALA A 539 -25.73 10.74 9.23
N ALA A 540 -25.65 10.72 7.90
CA ALA A 540 -26.55 11.44 7.00
C ALA A 540 -27.80 10.62 6.63
N VAL A 541 -27.77 9.29 6.79
CA VAL A 541 -28.88 8.41 6.42
C VAL A 541 -29.83 8.12 7.59
N LEU A 542 -29.28 7.91 8.78
CA LEU A 542 -30.06 7.50 9.95
C LEU A 542 -30.76 8.69 10.62
N THR A 543 -32.02 8.50 11.01
CA THR A 543 -32.77 9.49 11.81
C THR A 543 -32.21 9.59 13.23
N ALA A 544 -32.51 10.68 13.94
CA ALA A 544 -32.11 10.83 15.34
C ALA A 544 -32.63 9.68 16.23
N ALA A 545 -33.88 9.23 15.99
CA ALA A 545 -34.46 8.09 16.69
C ALA A 545 -33.71 6.78 16.40
N GLN A 546 -33.34 6.54 15.14
CA GLN A 546 -32.53 5.38 14.75
C GLN A 546 -31.13 5.39 15.39
N LYS A 547 -30.46 6.55 15.41
CA LYS A 547 -29.16 6.72 16.08
C LYS A 547 -29.27 6.45 17.57
N ALA A 548 -30.30 6.96 18.24
CA ALA A 548 -30.54 6.71 19.65
C ALA A 548 -30.86 5.23 19.95
N ALA A 549 -31.67 4.59 19.10
CA ALA A 549 -31.95 3.16 19.20
C ALA A 549 -30.68 2.32 19.00
N LEU A 550 -29.85 2.68 18.03
CA LEU A 550 -28.57 2.01 17.76
C LEU A 550 -27.61 2.16 18.95
N ALA A 551 -27.48 3.37 19.51
CA ALA A 551 -26.64 3.63 20.68
C ALA A 551 -27.03 2.77 21.89
N LYS A 552 -28.34 2.58 22.15
CA LYS A 552 -28.81 1.68 23.22
C LYS A 552 -28.41 0.22 22.99
N ARG A 553 -28.31 -0.22 21.73
CA ARG A 553 -27.91 -1.60 21.38
C ARG A 553 -26.39 -1.80 21.39
N LEU A 554 -25.59 -0.73 21.42
CA LEU A 554 -24.15 -0.86 21.58
C LEU A 554 -23.79 -1.42 22.96
N GLY A 555 -24.64 -1.23 23.98
CA GLY A 555 -24.39 -1.74 25.33
C GLY A 555 -23.19 -1.08 26.00
N GLU A 556 -22.65 -1.74 27.04
CA GLU A 556 -21.48 -1.25 27.78
C GLU A 556 -20.23 -1.19 26.90
N PRO A 557 -19.42 -0.12 26.93
CA PRO A 557 -18.20 -0.03 26.14
C PRO A 557 -17.27 -1.23 26.36
N PHE A 558 -16.79 -1.83 25.27
CA PHE A 558 -15.76 -2.85 25.32
C PHE A 558 -14.41 -2.18 25.54
N ALA A 559 -13.82 -2.36 26.72
CA ALA A 559 -12.63 -1.62 27.15
C ALA A 559 -11.37 -1.93 26.33
N ALA A 560 -11.29 -3.10 25.70
CA ALA A 560 -10.14 -3.47 24.87
C ALA A 560 -10.31 -2.94 23.43
N ALA A 561 -9.20 -2.45 22.85
CA ALA A 561 -9.18 -2.12 21.44
C ALA A 561 -9.44 -3.38 20.59
N ALA A 562 -10.65 -3.49 20.03
CA ALA A 562 -11.04 -4.63 19.22
C ALA A 562 -10.08 -4.78 18.04
N ARG A 563 -9.47 -5.95 17.87
CA ARG A 563 -8.56 -6.20 16.75
C ARG A 563 -9.35 -6.25 15.44
N PRO A 564 -8.80 -5.75 14.31
CA PRO A 564 -9.49 -5.81 13.02
C PRO A 564 -9.79 -7.28 12.63
N ALA A 565 -11.02 -7.57 12.21
CA ALA A 565 -11.49 -8.92 11.89
C ALA A 565 -10.74 -9.60 10.72
N PHE A 566 -10.18 -8.78 9.82
CA PHE A 566 -9.57 -9.21 8.56
C PHE A 566 -8.05 -9.17 8.55
N GLY A 567 -7.41 -9.07 9.71
CA GLY A 567 -5.98 -9.38 9.82
C GLY A 567 -5.79 -10.88 9.92
N THR A 568 -4.76 -11.43 9.25
CA THR A 568 -4.08 -12.60 9.83
C THR A 568 -3.84 -12.28 11.30
N SER A 569 -4.21 -13.18 12.22
CA SER A 569 -3.84 -12.99 13.62
C SER A 569 -2.38 -12.56 13.63
N PRO A 570 -2.03 -11.45 14.31
CA PRO A 570 -0.65 -11.02 14.33
C PRO A 570 0.17 -12.24 14.73
N ILE A 571 1.10 -12.64 13.86
CA ILE A 571 2.06 -13.66 14.22
C ILE A 571 2.74 -13.07 15.44
N THR A 572 2.53 -13.68 16.60
CA THR A 572 3.15 -13.22 17.83
C THR A 572 4.61 -13.61 17.71
N LEU A 573 5.39 -12.73 17.13
CA LEU A 573 6.83 -12.86 17.07
C LEU A 573 7.36 -12.58 18.49
N PRO A 574 8.37 -13.33 18.96
CA PRO A 574 9.07 -13.03 20.19
C PRO A 574 9.55 -11.58 20.19
N ARG A 575 9.60 -10.95 21.36
CA ARG A 575 10.09 -9.56 21.50
C ARG A 575 11.52 -9.40 20.97
N SER A 576 12.34 -10.45 21.05
CA SER A 576 13.71 -10.50 20.54
C SER A 576 13.80 -10.43 19.02
N PHE A 577 12.72 -10.80 18.33
CA PHE A 577 12.72 -10.98 16.88
C PHE A 577 13.01 -9.67 16.14
N PRO A 578 12.30 -8.54 16.34
CA PRO A 578 12.63 -7.28 15.65
C PRO A 578 14.05 -6.77 15.95
N VAL A 579 14.63 -7.12 17.10
CA VAL A 579 15.96 -6.68 17.54
C VAL A 579 17.08 -7.47 16.85
N ILE A 580 16.94 -8.79 16.82
CA ILE A 580 18.02 -9.71 16.41
C ILE A 580 17.81 -10.23 14.98
N PHE A 581 16.60 -10.16 14.43
CA PHE A 581 16.33 -10.71 13.10
C PHE A 581 17.02 -9.92 11.98
N ALA A 582 17.24 -8.61 12.14
CA ALA A 582 17.99 -7.82 11.17
C ALA A 582 19.51 -7.98 11.39
N THR A 583 20.17 -8.78 10.57
CA THR A 583 21.63 -9.02 10.65
C THR A 583 22.41 -7.72 10.66
N GLY A 584 23.25 -7.51 11.69
CA GLY A 584 24.08 -6.32 11.81
C GLY A 584 23.28 -5.04 12.08
N GLY A 585 22.00 -5.14 12.44
CA GLY A 585 21.20 -3.99 12.86
C GLY A 585 21.71 -3.38 14.16
N PRO A 586 21.27 -2.15 14.50
CA PRO A 586 21.65 -1.46 15.74
C PRO A 586 21.46 -2.33 16.99
N GLY A 587 20.36 -3.09 17.06
CA GLY A 587 20.07 -3.97 18.19
C GLY A 587 21.05 -5.13 18.36
N GLU A 588 21.44 -5.80 17.27
CA GLU A 588 22.45 -6.87 17.33
C GLU A 588 23.84 -6.32 17.67
N ALA A 589 24.20 -5.15 17.14
CA ALA A 589 25.49 -4.50 17.40
C ALA A 589 25.70 -4.21 18.90
N GLU A 590 24.64 -3.78 19.60
CA GLU A 590 24.65 -3.49 21.04
C GLU A 590 24.91 -4.73 21.91
N LEU A 591 24.53 -5.93 21.44
CA LEU A 591 24.77 -7.17 22.17
C LEU A 591 26.24 -7.60 22.14
N LYS A 592 27.07 -6.98 21.27
CA LYS A 592 28.50 -7.28 21.13
C LYS A 592 28.75 -8.79 21.02
N LEU A 593 27.95 -9.47 20.20
CA LEU A 593 28.00 -10.93 20.05
C LEU A 593 29.41 -11.39 19.65
N ALA A 594 29.95 -12.36 20.38
CA ALA A 594 31.17 -13.04 20.00
C ALA A 594 30.98 -13.77 18.66
N PRO A 595 32.05 -14.08 17.90
CA PRO A 595 31.94 -14.75 16.61
C PRO A 595 31.10 -16.04 16.65
N ASP A 596 31.28 -16.88 17.67
CA ASP A 596 30.52 -18.13 17.83
C ASP A 596 29.04 -17.89 18.15
N GLN A 597 28.73 -16.88 18.98
CA GLN A 597 27.35 -16.48 19.28
C GLN A 597 26.65 -15.97 18.02
N ARG A 598 27.33 -15.12 17.23
CA ARG A 598 26.80 -14.59 15.97
C ARG A 598 26.49 -15.71 14.99
N LYS A 599 27.42 -16.67 14.83
CA LYS A 599 27.21 -17.87 14.01
C LYS A 599 25.97 -18.66 14.47
N ALA A 600 25.77 -18.82 15.77
CA ALA A 600 24.61 -19.54 16.31
C ALA A 600 23.29 -18.76 16.12
N VAL A 601 23.28 -17.45 16.31
CA VAL A 601 22.13 -16.58 16.04
C VAL A 601 21.77 -16.60 14.54
N ASP A 602 22.77 -16.55 13.65
CA ASP A 602 22.57 -16.67 12.21
C ASP A 602 21.95 -18.02 11.83
N ALA A 603 22.39 -19.11 12.47
CA ALA A 603 21.81 -20.44 12.28
C ALA A 603 20.35 -20.49 12.77
N ALA A 604 20.03 -19.90 13.92
CA ALA A 604 18.65 -19.79 14.41
C ALA A 604 17.78 -18.99 13.42
N ARG A 605 18.31 -17.88 12.89
CA ARG A 605 17.60 -17.04 11.89
C ARG A 605 17.30 -17.84 10.62
N ALA A 606 18.28 -18.58 10.11
CA ALA A 606 18.10 -19.44 8.94
C ALA A 606 17.04 -20.52 9.19
N ALA A 607 17.04 -21.16 10.36
CA ALA A 607 16.04 -22.15 10.74
C ALA A 607 14.63 -21.56 10.82
N PHE A 608 14.48 -20.36 11.38
CA PHE A 608 13.20 -19.64 11.38
C PHE A 608 12.72 -19.33 9.96
N GLN A 609 13.59 -18.77 9.12
CA GLN A 609 13.26 -18.40 7.73
C GLN A 609 12.82 -19.62 6.90
N ASP A 610 13.50 -20.74 7.08
CA ASP A 610 13.16 -22.01 6.46
C ASP A 610 11.81 -22.54 6.95
N ALA A 611 11.58 -22.53 8.27
CA ALA A 611 10.27 -22.90 8.82
C ALA A 611 9.14 -22.02 8.27
N VAL A 612 9.32 -20.70 8.19
CA VAL A 612 8.34 -19.78 7.57
C VAL A 612 8.14 -20.07 6.08
N ALA A 613 9.21 -20.41 5.35
CA ALA A 613 9.12 -20.78 3.94
C ALA A 613 8.27 -22.04 3.73
N ARG A 614 8.44 -23.05 4.60
CA ARG A 614 7.64 -24.29 4.59
C ARG A 614 6.21 -24.09 5.10
N SER A 615 6.00 -23.12 6.00
CA SER A 615 4.70 -22.80 6.60
C SER A 615 3.75 -22.06 5.65
N ARG A 616 4.11 -21.81 4.39
CA ARG A 616 3.21 -21.05 3.50
C ARG A 616 1.93 -21.87 3.26
N PRO A 617 0.74 -21.28 3.52
CA PRO A 617 -0.50 -21.99 3.26
C PRO A 617 -0.62 -22.26 1.76
N GLY A 618 -0.64 -23.55 1.38
CA GLY A 618 -0.89 -23.97 -0.01
C GLY A 618 -2.33 -23.71 -0.42
N THR A 619 -3.25 -23.73 0.56
CA THR A 619 -4.66 -23.42 0.41
C THR A 619 -5.19 -22.61 1.60
N PRO A 620 -6.34 -21.92 1.49
CA PRO A 620 -6.96 -21.21 2.62
C PRO A 620 -7.23 -22.06 3.87
N GLY A 621 -7.32 -23.39 3.73
CA GLY A 621 -7.46 -24.32 4.86
C GLY A 621 -6.18 -24.52 5.68
N ASP A 622 -5.01 -24.26 5.09
CA ASP A 622 -3.71 -24.50 5.74
C ASP A 622 -3.25 -23.35 6.66
N ILE A 623 -4.02 -22.26 6.75
CA ILE A 623 -3.64 -21.05 7.47
C ILE A 623 -3.39 -21.34 8.96
N GLU A 624 -4.17 -22.22 9.59
CA GLU A 624 -3.96 -22.56 11.00
C GLU A 624 -2.66 -23.34 11.22
N SER A 625 -2.41 -24.36 10.39
CA SER A 625 -1.16 -25.13 10.42
C SER A 625 0.04 -24.23 10.16
N ALA A 626 -0.07 -23.36 9.15
CA ALA A 626 0.90 -22.32 8.83
C ALA A 626 1.20 -21.43 10.05
N MET A 627 0.17 -20.87 10.67
CA MET A 627 0.32 -20.01 11.84
C MET A 627 0.95 -20.75 13.03
N LYS A 628 0.52 -21.99 13.30
CA LYS A 628 1.09 -22.82 14.37
C LYS A 628 2.58 -23.12 14.13
N GLN A 629 2.94 -23.46 12.89
CA GLN A 629 4.34 -23.68 12.50
C GLN A 629 5.15 -22.39 12.63
N MET A 630 4.61 -21.24 12.21
CA MET A 630 5.28 -19.94 12.37
C MET A 630 5.47 -19.56 13.83
N THR A 631 4.47 -19.74 14.69
CA THR A 631 4.59 -19.50 16.14
C THR A 631 5.61 -20.45 16.77
N GLY A 632 5.58 -21.73 16.41
CA GLY A 632 6.56 -22.72 16.89
C GLY A 632 7.99 -22.37 16.45
N ALA A 633 8.17 -21.97 15.19
CA ALA A 633 9.45 -21.50 14.67
C ALA A 633 9.96 -20.26 15.41
N ALA A 634 9.06 -19.33 15.71
CA ALA A 634 9.40 -18.12 16.44
C ALA A 634 9.85 -18.43 17.87
N ALA A 635 9.14 -19.31 18.59
CA ALA A 635 9.54 -19.78 19.91
C ALA A 635 10.88 -20.54 19.90
N ALA A 636 11.10 -21.38 18.89
CA ALA A 636 12.37 -22.09 18.71
C ALA A 636 13.53 -21.11 18.42
N PHE A 637 13.30 -20.09 17.61
CA PHE A 637 14.26 -19.01 17.37
C PHE A 637 14.65 -18.31 18.67
N ASP A 638 13.66 -17.86 19.45
CA ASP A 638 13.90 -17.17 20.72
C ASP A 638 14.67 -18.06 21.70
N THR A 639 14.27 -19.33 21.84
CA THR A 639 14.98 -20.30 22.67
C THR A 639 16.45 -20.46 22.26
N ALA A 640 16.72 -20.59 20.95
CA ALA A 640 18.06 -20.73 20.42
C ALA A 640 18.93 -19.49 20.69
N VAL A 641 18.36 -18.30 20.52
CA VAL A 641 19.02 -17.03 20.86
C VAL A 641 19.34 -16.99 22.36
N GLN A 642 18.35 -17.22 23.22
CA GLN A 642 18.52 -17.15 24.67
C GLN A 642 19.55 -18.18 25.19
N ALA A 643 19.72 -19.32 24.53
CA ALA A 643 20.70 -20.33 24.92
C ALA A 643 22.16 -19.86 24.72
N VAL A 644 22.42 -18.99 23.74
CA VAL A 644 23.80 -18.58 23.40
C VAL A 644 24.24 -17.25 24.03
N LEU A 645 23.29 -16.45 24.54
CA LEU A 645 23.59 -15.18 25.20
C LEU A 645 24.08 -15.38 26.64
N SER A 646 25.10 -14.62 27.03
CA SER A 646 25.51 -14.50 28.43
C SER A 646 24.44 -13.80 29.28
N PRO A 647 24.45 -13.93 30.62
CA PRO A 647 23.49 -13.24 31.48
C PRO A 647 23.41 -11.72 31.23
N ALA A 648 24.55 -11.06 31.08
CA ALA A 648 24.61 -9.62 30.78
C ALA A 648 23.98 -9.28 29.41
N GLN A 649 24.21 -10.12 28.39
CA GLN A 649 23.60 -9.95 27.08
C GLN A 649 22.08 -10.19 27.10
N LYS A 650 21.57 -11.11 27.92
CA LYS A 650 20.12 -11.32 28.08
C LYS A 650 19.45 -10.10 28.70
N THR A 651 20.06 -9.52 29.74
CA THR A 651 19.59 -8.25 30.33
C THR A 651 19.62 -7.12 29.29
N ARG A 652 20.71 -7.00 28.53
CA ARG A 652 20.80 -5.97 27.48
C ARG A 652 19.80 -6.21 26.35
N LEU A 653 19.53 -7.46 25.97
CA LEU A 653 18.51 -7.78 24.98
C LEU A 653 17.13 -7.30 25.42
N ALA A 654 16.70 -7.62 26.65
CA ALA A 654 15.42 -7.15 27.19
C ALA A 654 15.31 -5.61 27.18
N GLN A 655 16.40 -4.92 27.51
CA GLN A 655 16.50 -3.45 27.40
C GLN A 655 16.31 -2.95 25.95
N VAL A 656 17.00 -3.56 24.99
CA VAL A 656 16.92 -3.18 23.57
C VAL A 656 15.55 -3.51 22.96
N GLU A 657 14.93 -4.62 23.37
CA GLU A 657 13.56 -4.99 23.00
C GLU A 657 12.57 -3.92 23.45
N LEU A 658 12.69 -3.46 24.70
CA LEU A 658 11.82 -2.42 25.23
C LEU A 658 12.03 -1.07 24.52
N GLN A 659 13.28 -0.71 24.23
CA GLN A 659 13.57 0.49 23.43
C GLN A 659 13.01 0.39 22.00
N THR A 660 13.09 -0.79 21.37
CA THR A 660 12.54 -1.02 20.03
C THR A 660 11.01 -0.93 20.04
N ALA A 661 10.37 -1.51 21.06
CA ALA A 661 8.93 -1.37 21.28
C ALA A 661 8.54 0.09 21.52
N ALA A 662 9.33 0.85 22.28
CA ALA A 662 9.09 2.28 22.53
C ALA A 662 9.27 3.14 21.26
N ALA A 663 10.29 2.83 20.45
CA ALA A 663 10.54 3.47 19.17
C ALA A 663 9.36 3.28 18.19
N ALA A 664 8.63 2.18 18.32
CA ALA A 664 7.38 1.93 17.59
C ALA A 664 6.17 2.61 18.26
N ASN A 665 5.96 2.37 19.56
CA ASN A 665 4.81 2.82 20.33
C ASN A 665 5.18 3.00 21.81
N LEU A 666 5.62 4.21 22.18
CA LEU A 666 6.04 4.51 23.55
C LEU A 666 4.93 4.24 24.56
N ALA A 667 3.70 4.71 24.33
CA ALA A 667 2.59 4.49 25.25
C ALA A 667 2.32 3.00 25.53
N GLY A 668 2.48 2.13 24.51
CA GLY A 668 2.36 0.68 24.69
C GLY A 668 3.54 0.06 25.45
N ALA A 669 4.74 0.62 25.32
CA ALA A 669 5.95 0.13 26.00
C ALA A 669 5.99 0.50 27.50
N LEU A 670 5.28 1.53 27.94
CA LEU A 670 5.25 2.00 29.34
C LEU A 670 4.39 1.13 30.28
N THR A 671 3.89 -0.02 29.82
CA THR A 671 2.92 -0.85 30.55
C THR A 671 3.49 -1.51 31.81
N ASP A 672 4.80 -1.71 31.90
CA ASP A 672 5.50 -2.34 33.04
C ASP A 672 5.83 -1.34 34.18
N LEU A 673 5.25 -0.13 34.17
CA LEU A 673 5.54 0.95 35.14
C LEU A 673 4.42 1.20 36.17
N ASP A 674 3.51 0.23 36.36
CA ASP A 674 2.38 0.32 37.30
C ASP A 674 1.59 1.65 37.18
N LEU A 675 1.31 2.04 35.94
CA LEU A 675 0.66 3.32 35.63
C LEU A 675 -0.71 3.42 36.29
N SER A 676 -1.03 4.56 36.91
CA SER A 676 -2.37 4.86 37.42
C SER A 676 -3.40 4.98 36.29
N ALA A 677 -4.68 4.88 36.62
CA ALA A 677 -5.76 5.06 35.64
C ALA A 677 -5.66 6.43 34.92
N ASP A 678 -5.38 7.50 35.68
CA ASP A 678 -5.20 8.84 35.15
C ASP A 678 -3.98 8.95 34.23
N GLN A 679 -2.86 8.32 34.58
CA GLN A 679 -1.67 8.30 33.73
C GLN A 679 -1.94 7.56 32.41
N ARG A 680 -2.61 6.40 32.46
CA ARG A 680 -3.00 5.66 31.25
C ARG A 680 -3.90 6.49 30.35
N ALA A 681 -4.89 7.19 30.92
CA ALA A 681 -5.78 8.08 30.16
C ALA A 681 -5.00 9.23 29.50
N ARG A 682 -4.08 9.88 30.22
CA ARG A 682 -3.22 10.96 29.69
C ARG A 682 -2.30 10.47 28.58
N LEU A 683 -1.64 9.32 28.76
CA LEU A 683 -0.77 8.71 27.75
C LEU A 683 -1.55 8.32 26.49
N ALA A 684 -2.75 7.75 26.65
CA ALA A 684 -3.62 7.43 25.52
C ALA A 684 -4.03 8.70 24.73
N ALA A 685 -4.37 9.78 25.43
CA ALA A 685 -4.69 11.07 24.80
C ALA A 685 -3.49 11.64 24.03
N LEU A 686 -2.30 11.67 24.64
CA LEU A 686 -1.07 12.13 23.99
C LEU A 686 -0.69 11.27 22.78
N ALA A 687 -0.93 9.95 22.84
CA ALA A 687 -0.66 9.04 21.73
C ALA A 687 -1.62 9.25 20.56
N ALA A 688 -2.90 9.47 20.86
CA ALA A 688 -3.91 9.81 19.85
C ALA A 688 -3.58 11.16 19.17
N GLU A 689 -3.15 12.15 19.96
CA GLU A 689 -2.67 13.44 19.47
C GLU A 689 -1.45 13.28 18.55
N ALA A 690 -0.40 12.58 19.00
CA ALA A 690 0.79 12.34 18.20
C ALA A 690 0.46 11.65 16.87
N ALA A 691 -0.42 10.64 16.90
CA ALA A 691 -0.90 9.96 15.71
C ALA A 691 -1.74 10.86 14.80
N SER A 692 -2.46 11.85 15.35
CA SER A 692 -3.17 12.88 14.56
C SER A 692 -2.17 13.79 13.85
N LEU A 693 -1.21 14.35 14.59
CA LEU A 693 -0.18 15.23 14.04
C LEU A 693 0.68 14.54 12.97
N GLN A 694 1.06 13.28 13.20
CA GLN A 694 1.77 12.49 12.21
C GLN A 694 0.92 12.23 10.95
N ARG A 695 -0.39 11.98 11.09
CA ARG A 695 -1.29 11.81 9.94
C ARG A 695 -1.39 13.07 9.09
N LEU A 696 -1.37 14.27 9.71
CA LEU A 696 -1.35 15.53 8.98
C LEU A 696 -0.12 15.66 8.07
N LEU A 697 1.01 15.06 8.45
CA LEU A 697 2.25 15.05 7.66
C LEU A 697 2.31 13.89 6.67
N ALA A 698 1.82 12.71 7.04
CA ALA A 698 1.89 11.47 6.25
C ALA A 698 1.10 11.51 4.93
N SER A 699 0.20 12.47 4.76
CA SER A 699 -0.46 12.77 3.49
C SER A 699 0.50 13.27 2.38
N HIS A 700 1.80 13.42 2.68
CA HIS A 700 2.83 13.90 1.75
C HIS A 700 3.94 12.85 1.54
N PRO A 701 3.68 11.78 0.78
CA PRO A 701 4.66 10.70 0.61
C PRO A 701 5.86 11.17 -0.23
N GLY A 702 7.01 11.29 0.43
CA GLY A 702 8.33 11.39 -0.19
C GLY A 702 9.40 11.03 0.83
N ALA A 703 10.27 10.08 0.54
CA ALA A 703 11.07 9.43 1.59
C ALA A 703 12.31 10.20 2.09
N ASP A 704 12.48 11.47 1.71
CA ASP A 704 13.40 12.41 2.38
C ASP A 704 12.92 13.87 2.23
N THR A 705 11.62 14.09 2.49
CA THR A 705 11.07 15.45 2.48
C THR A 705 11.34 16.15 3.82
N PRO A 706 11.43 17.49 3.83
CA PRO A 706 11.37 18.27 5.07
C PRO A 706 10.23 17.85 6.01
N ASP A 707 9.09 17.45 5.43
CA ASP A 707 7.90 16.99 6.17
C ASP A 707 8.17 15.70 6.95
N ARG A 708 8.96 14.76 6.39
CA ARG A 708 9.36 13.54 7.09
C ARG A 708 10.28 13.85 8.27
N ARG A 709 11.23 14.77 8.11
CA ARG A 709 12.10 15.23 9.23
C ARG A 709 11.30 15.95 10.32
N LEU A 710 10.29 16.72 9.93
CA LEU A 710 9.34 17.31 10.86
C LEU A 710 8.55 16.24 11.61
N ALA A 711 8.05 15.21 10.93
CA ALA A 711 7.30 14.13 11.56
C ALA A 711 8.10 13.39 12.64
N TYR A 712 9.41 13.20 12.43
CA TYR A 712 10.32 12.65 13.45
C TYR A 712 10.43 13.56 14.66
N ARG A 713 10.63 14.86 14.46
CA ARG A 713 10.72 15.81 15.59
C ARG A 713 9.42 15.95 16.35
N LEU A 714 8.26 15.88 15.68
CA LEU A 714 6.96 15.83 16.36
C LEU A 714 6.79 14.56 17.17
N ARG A 715 7.30 13.43 16.66
CA ARG A 715 7.33 12.20 17.43
C ARG A 715 8.21 12.36 18.67
N ASP A 716 9.39 12.95 18.53
CA ASP A 716 10.30 13.19 19.65
C ASP A 716 9.66 14.08 20.72
N ALA A 717 9.06 15.21 20.33
CA ALA A 717 8.35 16.10 21.24
C ALA A 717 7.15 15.40 21.92
N ALA A 718 6.42 14.55 21.19
CA ALA A 718 5.34 13.76 21.77
C ALA A 718 5.85 12.75 22.81
N ASP A 719 6.95 12.07 22.52
CA ASP A 719 7.58 11.11 23.44
C ASP A 719 8.06 11.80 24.72
N GLU A 720 8.65 13.00 24.61
CA GLU A 720 9.05 13.81 25.78
C GLU A 720 7.85 14.15 26.67
N ARG A 721 6.73 14.60 26.08
CA ARG A 721 5.50 14.87 26.83
C ARG A 721 4.92 13.62 27.49
N MET A 722 5.01 12.46 26.85
CA MET A 722 4.58 11.19 27.45
C MET A 722 5.44 10.80 28.65
N LEU A 723 6.77 10.94 28.55
CA LEU A 723 7.68 10.65 29.66
C LEU A 723 7.50 11.62 30.84
N ALA A 724 7.04 12.85 30.58
CA ALA A 724 6.71 13.83 31.61
C ALA A 724 5.47 13.45 32.44
N VAL A 725 4.59 12.55 31.96
CA VAL A 725 3.43 12.03 32.72
C VAL A 725 3.85 11.08 33.85
N LEU A 726 5.03 10.49 33.74
CA LEU A 726 5.57 9.55 34.72
C LEU A 726 5.99 10.29 36.00
N THR A 727 5.98 9.58 37.13
CA THR A 727 6.61 10.06 38.38
C THR A 727 8.13 9.92 38.29
N ASP A 728 8.88 10.55 39.21
CA ASP A 728 10.34 10.37 39.27
C ASP A 728 10.74 8.91 39.47
N ALA A 729 10.02 8.18 40.32
CA ALA A 729 10.23 6.75 40.55
C ALA A 729 9.99 5.92 39.27
N GLN A 730 8.92 6.22 38.52
CA GLN A 730 8.64 5.56 37.25
C GLN A 730 9.67 5.91 36.17
N ARG A 731 10.17 7.16 36.12
CA ARG A 731 11.26 7.56 35.22
C ARG A 731 12.56 6.82 35.55
N ALA A 732 12.90 6.69 36.84
CA ALA A 732 14.07 5.94 37.26
C ALA A 732 13.93 4.45 36.88
N ARG A 733 12.75 3.86 37.12
CA ARG A 733 12.45 2.48 36.71
C ARG A 733 12.51 2.31 35.19
N TRP A 734 12.00 3.27 34.43
CA TRP A 734 12.07 3.26 32.97
C TRP A 734 13.53 3.30 32.49
N ALA A 735 14.37 4.16 33.08
CA ALA A 735 15.80 4.23 32.77
C ALA A 735 16.54 2.92 33.09
N GLU A 736 16.19 2.25 34.19
CA GLU A 736 16.73 0.92 34.54
C GLU A 736 16.30 -0.16 33.51
N LEU A 737 15.01 -0.19 33.18
CA LEU A 737 14.42 -1.17 32.26
C LEU A 737 14.90 -0.99 30.82
N THR A 738 15.23 0.24 30.41
CA THR A 738 15.71 0.53 29.04
C THR A 738 17.22 0.59 28.94
N GLY A 739 17.95 0.89 30.02
CA GLY A 739 19.40 1.05 30.00
C GLY A 739 19.87 2.16 29.03
N PRO A 740 21.15 2.13 28.61
CA PRO A 740 21.68 3.14 27.68
C PRO A 740 20.94 3.12 26.31
N PRO A 741 20.66 4.29 25.70
CA PRO A 741 20.04 4.36 24.38
C PRO A 741 20.83 3.60 23.30
N VAL A 742 20.14 2.91 22.40
CA VAL A 742 20.76 2.24 21.25
C VAL A 742 21.06 3.23 20.14
N ALA A 743 22.33 3.37 19.77
CA ALA A 743 22.73 4.27 18.70
C ALA A 743 22.14 3.84 17.35
N GLY A 744 21.48 4.75 16.64
CA GLY A 744 20.90 4.49 15.31
C GLY A 744 19.56 3.74 15.32
N LEU A 745 18.98 3.44 16.48
CA LEU A 745 17.60 2.94 16.58
C LEU A 745 16.63 4.03 16.08
N ARG A 746 15.98 3.77 14.94
CA ARG A 746 15.06 4.74 14.32
C ARG A 746 13.65 4.55 14.87
N LYS A 747 12.99 5.65 15.23
CA LYS A 747 11.56 5.65 15.54
C LYS A 747 10.74 5.31 14.29
N SER A 748 9.58 4.69 14.48
CA SER A 748 8.63 4.46 13.40
C SER A 748 7.73 5.69 13.24
N LEU A 749 7.59 6.18 12.01
CA LEU A 749 6.58 7.21 11.66
C LEU A 749 5.28 6.60 11.18
N THR A 750 5.24 5.28 11.02
CA THR A 750 4.05 4.62 10.51
C THR A 750 2.94 4.80 11.51
N VAL A 751 1.84 5.42 11.07
CA VAL A 751 0.51 5.34 11.72
C VAL A 751 0.34 3.90 12.21
N PRO A 752 -0.18 3.63 13.43
CA PRO A 752 -0.19 2.31 14.07
C PRO A 752 -1.01 1.26 13.29
N PHE A 753 -0.52 0.89 12.11
CA PHE A 753 -0.57 -0.46 11.60
C PHE A 753 0.44 -1.20 12.45
N GLY A 754 -0.09 -1.91 13.46
CA GLY A 754 0.72 -2.66 14.41
C GLY A 754 1.84 -3.41 13.69
N LEU A 755 3.06 -3.27 14.19
CA LEU A 755 4.28 -3.90 13.68
C LEU A 755 4.18 -5.42 13.55
N ASP A 756 3.16 -6.03 14.15
CA ASP A 756 2.87 -7.45 14.08
C ASP A 756 2.09 -7.88 12.81
N GLY A 757 1.80 -6.93 11.92
CA GLY A 757 1.12 -7.13 10.65
C GLY A 757 2.07 -7.27 9.44
N PHE A 758 3.15 -8.05 9.56
CA PHE A 758 3.97 -8.47 8.42
C PHE A 758 3.13 -9.41 7.51
N GLY A 759 2.26 -8.85 6.66
CA GLY A 759 1.47 -9.67 5.73
C GLY A 759 0.20 -9.04 5.14
N GLY A 760 -0.20 -7.85 5.56
CA GLY A 760 -1.28 -7.11 4.91
C GLY A 760 -0.81 -6.58 3.56
N GLY A 761 -0.89 -7.40 2.52
CA GLY A 761 -0.56 -7.02 1.15
C GLY A 761 -1.33 -5.77 0.74
N VAL A 762 -0.65 -4.62 0.80
CA VAL A 762 -0.99 -3.48 -0.05
C VAL A 762 -0.99 -4.06 -1.45
N GLY A 763 -2.15 -4.13 -2.07
CA GLY A 763 -2.34 -4.83 -3.32
C GLY A 763 -1.27 -4.40 -4.33
N PHE A 764 -0.34 -5.31 -4.63
CA PHE A 764 0.42 -5.31 -5.88
C PHE A 764 -0.56 -5.66 -7.01
N GLY A 765 -1.57 -4.80 -7.18
CA GLY A 765 -2.58 -4.82 -8.23
C GLY A 765 -2.20 -3.82 -9.32
N GLY A 766 -0.93 -3.79 -9.68
CA GLY A 766 -0.48 -3.34 -10.98
C GLY A 766 0.39 -4.48 -11.48
N GLY A 767 0.08 -5.05 -12.67
CA GLY A 767 1.03 -5.93 -13.34
C GLY A 767 2.39 -5.24 -13.49
N PRO A 768 3.42 -5.90 -14.04
CA PRO A 768 4.59 -5.17 -14.50
C PRO A 768 4.10 -4.12 -15.50
N VAL A 769 3.85 -2.91 -15.02
CA VAL A 769 4.01 -1.73 -15.83
C VAL A 769 5.48 -1.83 -16.16
N VAL A 770 5.76 -2.31 -17.37
CA VAL A 770 6.91 -1.80 -18.11
C VAL A 770 6.64 -0.30 -18.09
N LEU A 771 7.14 0.35 -17.04
CA LEU A 771 7.21 1.78 -16.97
C LEU A 771 8.00 2.12 -18.23
N PRO A 772 7.43 2.94 -19.14
CA PRO A 772 8.26 3.68 -20.07
C PRO A 772 9.44 4.22 -19.28
#